data_AF-A0A2S4KRD6-F1
#
_entry.id   AF-A0A2S4KRD6-F1
#
_cell.length_a   1.000
_cell.length_b   1.000
_cell.length_c   1.000
_cell.angle_alpha   90.00
_cell.angle_beta   90.00
_cell.angle_gamma   90.00
#
_symmetry.space_group_name_H-M   'P 1'
#
loop_
_entity.id
_entity.type
_entity.pdbx_description
1 polymer ?
#
loop_
_entity_poly.entity_id
_entity_poly.type
_entity_poly.pdbx_seq_one_letter_code
_entity_poly.pdbx_strand_id
1 'polypeptide(L)'
;MAKRKSKSKAKADGPAPKTSAGGSRRSNARATAPAPKAKGSQNTPKANLNRGRGNKPTGASKREPGVAKMTAETPARERHQVIAKYNIELSKKRLEEHGFHPAVTTKTRDEVLADWAAIFGKYTNRPTRQRFLDGGSGFQGGGVSQSRNLTRALLVFRHGFIQGRFDTDRQGVATGNKLASMLNAVHIGGQIAESIFADGYKTVHNAALTSTQSWSAMAQSVKIWDFFAGDFCTNGPGGVFTVVAPEYTIGEFHHASTYDPCGLDPENPLGSWFSEAMKIETEIYVSIAALHRRLSQQRRFQPRLVPVTDELVRYAQHLGGVKGIHGSSQFKSGPSSQVFDAPAYFAVTRLRLMSKLQPFTNRPTMEANIDAVKKIFEQRAGIKVLYFQKTPYLDRRILAIILRACPRVEMIGIYDCPLIHFGDVLCLLDLIHEINRKRRQDKLPVIKALDFFPRYHKGMPYQHPWAETYGLTWGPQKLDIVQRGFFCIIFKAFMKAKAMKLDLLFSKGNAFCDFLFKVPNYSLAVPSFLDAMYRLVDLQRKKKLGTDNERKQVTYDLLKPVRIDLEKGISHDWPHWYINIMGKYLVFCSSCGYEMLEEFFTAAARNSQPHTRVCAGCLLQLRLDDEGDHLKTKKTTTLTTLFPDWDGKCFNSDAPLAAAARGIISLKSTVSERPAPPALMLNNQGDVFQPQFEQPLVRDNKIHWDSLQNLPSLADLVGNAEAAKLWRTVDHQSNNLDMYTRLVRRLREDNRDCGGDGRPFESTRVDGGMPDHAEERQPPRMIQEYKLSRSFSNVVELETRVYDNGWL
;
A
#
# COMPACT_ATOMS: atom_id res chain seq x y z
N MET A 1 69.41 12.94 22.39
CA MET A 1 70.30 13.15 21.21
C MET A 1 69.44 13.00 19.95
N ALA A 2 69.58 13.72 18.84
CA ALA A 2 70.37 14.92 18.55
C ALA A 2 69.71 15.79 17.43
N LYS A 3 70.32 16.95 17.16
CA LYS A 3 69.95 18.01 16.17
C LYS A 3 69.96 17.47 14.70
N ARG A 4 69.50 18.16 13.64
CA ARG A 4 69.59 19.62 13.31
C ARG A 4 68.66 20.06 12.15
N LYS A 5 68.68 21.37 11.82
CA LYS A 5 67.87 22.09 10.82
C LYS A 5 68.56 22.21 9.43
N SER A 6 67.78 22.53 8.39
CA SER A 6 68.21 23.39 7.25
C SER A 6 67.04 24.25 6.70
N LYS A 7 67.29 25.19 5.78
CA LYS A 7 66.33 26.14 5.18
C LYS A 7 66.74 26.55 3.74
N SER A 8 65.76 26.92 2.91
CA SER A 8 65.91 27.67 1.64
C SER A 8 64.88 28.83 1.56
N LYS A 9 64.95 29.74 0.55
CA LYS A 9 64.10 30.96 0.48
C LYS A 9 64.11 31.67 -0.90
N ALA A 10 63.08 31.49 -1.73
CA ALA A 10 62.73 32.35 -2.88
C ALA A 10 61.20 32.17 -3.21
N LYS A 11 60.35 33.11 -3.68
CA LYS A 11 60.42 34.32 -4.54
C LYS A 11 60.79 34.05 -6.01
N ALA A 12 60.16 34.61 -7.06
CA ALA A 12 58.94 35.43 -7.25
C ALA A 12 58.55 35.40 -8.77
N ASP A 13 57.56 36.08 -9.38
CA ASP A 13 56.54 37.07 -8.97
C ASP A 13 55.30 37.00 -9.93
N GLY A 14 54.55 38.09 -10.21
CA GLY A 14 53.45 38.19 -11.22
C GLY A 14 53.90 38.23 -12.71
N PRO A 15 53.04 38.57 -13.71
CA PRO A 15 51.99 39.62 -13.70
C PRO A 15 50.67 39.29 -14.48
N ALA A 16 49.90 40.31 -14.88
CA ALA A 16 48.67 40.21 -15.72
C ALA A 16 48.64 41.24 -16.87
N PRO A 17 47.90 40.95 -17.96
CA PRO A 17 46.92 41.90 -18.58
C PRO A 17 45.58 41.18 -18.94
N LYS A 18 44.39 41.78 -19.17
CA LYS A 18 43.94 42.95 -19.99
C LYS A 18 44.04 42.71 -21.52
N THR A 19 43.11 43.08 -22.42
CA THR A 19 41.86 43.90 -22.34
C THR A 19 40.97 43.75 -23.60
N SER A 20 39.69 44.23 -23.53
CA SER A 20 38.85 44.79 -24.64
C SER A 20 38.45 43.91 -25.85
N ALA A 21 37.40 44.17 -26.65
CA ALA A 21 36.11 44.94 -26.60
C ALA A 21 35.28 44.51 -27.85
N GLY A 22 34.00 44.81 -28.11
CA GLY A 22 32.90 45.57 -27.48
C GLY A 22 31.58 45.17 -28.19
N GLY A 23 30.44 45.88 -28.18
CA GLY A 23 30.04 47.09 -27.45
C GLY A 23 29.06 47.98 -28.25
N SER A 24 27.74 47.94 -28.00
CA SER A 24 26.79 48.99 -28.46
C SER A 24 25.47 49.09 -27.68
N ARG A 25 25.27 50.25 -27.03
CA ARG A 25 24.06 51.13 -26.97
C ARG A 25 22.65 50.50 -26.74
N ARG A 26 21.97 50.83 -25.62
CA ARG A 26 20.99 51.95 -25.39
C ARG A 26 19.59 51.70 -26.04
N SER A 27 18.44 52.09 -25.48
CA SER A 27 18.13 53.09 -24.43
C SER A 27 16.84 52.81 -23.60
N ASN A 28 16.61 53.68 -22.60
CA ASN A 28 15.42 53.99 -21.78
C ASN A 28 14.06 53.99 -22.56
N ALA A 29 12.85 54.02 -21.94
CA ALA A 29 12.45 54.62 -20.65
C ALA A 29 11.11 54.09 -20.04
N ARG A 30 10.63 54.77 -18.97
CA ARG A 30 9.26 54.74 -18.38
C ARG A 30 8.18 55.07 -19.48
N ALA A 31 6.86 54.87 -19.33
CA ALA A 31 6.01 55.15 -18.16
C ALA A 31 4.54 54.65 -18.29
N THR A 32 3.77 54.80 -17.18
CA THR A 32 2.29 55.04 -17.09
C THR A 32 1.26 54.08 -17.72
N ALA A 33 0.28 53.67 -16.91
CA ALA A 33 -1.05 53.21 -17.34
C ALA A 33 -1.97 54.40 -17.73
N PRO A 34 -3.12 54.16 -18.38
CA PRO A 34 -4.38 54.13 -17.60
C PRO A 34 -5.44 53.12 -18.12
N ALA A 35 -6.59 53.05 -17.44
CA ALA A 35 -7.77 52.27 -17.84
C ALA A 35 -8.86 53.15 -18.49
N PRO A 36 -9.75 52.58 -19.34
CA PRO A 36 -10.99 53.23 -19.78
C PRO A 36 -12.18 52.94 -18.85
N LYS A 37 -13.26 53.73 -18.99
CA LYS A 37 -14.46 53.72 -18.12
C LYS A 37 -15.71 53.21 -18.85
N ALA A 38 -16.74 52.83 -18.08
CA ALA A 38 -18.07 52.51 -18.60
C ALA A 38 -18.88 53.74 -19.05
N LYS A 39 -19.75 53.53 -20.05
CA LYS A 39 -20.96 54.28 -20.45
C LYS A 39 -21.69 53.41 -21.51
N GLY A 40 -23.01 53.46 -21.70
CA GLY A 40 -24.05 54.27 -21.06
C GLY A 40 -25.45 53.65 -21.25
N SER A 41 -26.50 54.44 -21.00
CA SER A 41 -27.90 53.99 -20.89
C SER A 41 -28.74 54.19 -22.17
N GLN A 42 -29.98 53.66 -22.11
CA GLN A 42 -31.19 53.85 -22.96
C GLN A 42 -31.72 52.51 -23.55
N ASN A 43 -33.04 52.27 -23.66
CA ASN A 43 -34.18 53.06 -23.19
C ASN A 43 -35.42 52.21 -22.78
N THR A 44 -36.42 52.88 -22.20
CA THR A 44 -37.84 52.47 -22.16
C THR A 44 -38.64 53.39 -23.11
N PRO A 45 -39.85 53.03 -23.62
CA PRO A 45 -41.08 53.26 -22.82
C PRO A 45 -42.37 52.44 -23.17
N LYS A 46 -43.27 52.31 -22.18
CA LYS A 46 -44.76 52.36 -22.29
C LYS A 46 -45.51 51.25 -23.09
N ALA A 47 -46.82 50.99 -22.89
CA ALA A 47 -47.74 51.25 -21.77
C ALA A 47 -49.08 50.47 -21.96
N ASN A 48 -50.05 50.73 -21.07
CA ASN A 48 -51.47 50.37 -21.08
C ASN A 48 -51.78 48.94 -20.58
N LEU A 49 -52.45 48.74 -19.42
CA LEU A 49 -53.75 49.22 -18.92
C LEU A 49 -54.94 48.35 -19.37
N ASN A 50 -55.60 47.71 -18.40
CA ASN A 50 -57.01 48.05 -18.16
C ASN A 50 -57.44 47.84 -16.69
N ARG A 51 -58.65 48.34 -16.34
CA ARG A 51 -59.17 48.47 -14.97
C ARG A 51 -60.43 47.62 -14.72
N GLY A 52 -60.71 47.29 -13.47
CA GLY A 52 -62.06 46.90 -12.95
C GLY A 52 -61.96 46.14 -11.63
N ARG A 53 -62.12 46.75 -10.44
CA ARG A 53 -63.34 47.25 -9.75
C ARG A 53 -64.32 46.14 -9.29
N GLY A 54 -64.67 46.18 -7.99
CA GLY A 54 -65.77 45.42 -7.37
C GLY A 54 -65.40 44.97 -5.95
N ASN A 55 -66.16 45.36 -4.91
CA ASN A 55 -65.77 45.08 -3.52
C ASN A 55 -66.98 45.13 -2.54
N LYS A 56 -67.29 43.98 -1.89
CA LYS A 56 -68.07 43.85 -0.62
C LYS A 56 -69.54 44.35 -0.59
N PRO A 57 -70.30 44.20 0.52
CA PRO A 57 -70.36 43.10 1.52
C PRO A 57 -71.79 42.67 1.93
N THR A 58 -71.94 41.57 2.68
CA THR A 58 -72.95 41.27 3.75
C THR A 58 -72.77 39.81 4.22
N GLY A 59 -73.25 39.32 5.37
CA GLY A 59 -73.87 39.96 6.54
C GLY A 59 -74.52 38.94 7.51
N ALA A 60 -74.64 39.29 8.80
CA ALA A 60 -75.39 38.58 9.87
C ALA A 60 -74.85 37.24 10.44
N SER A 61 -75.42 36.83 11.58
CA SER A 61 -75.02 35.69 12.44
C SER A 61 -76.24 35.08 13.17
N LYS A 62 -76.11 33.86 13.74
CA LYS A 62 -76.67 33.49 15.07
C LYS A 62 -76.42 32.04 15.53
N ARG A 63 -76.14 31.94 16.84
CA ARG A 63 -76.49 30.87 17.82
C ARG A 63 -75.81 29.49 17.76
N GLU A 64 -75.64 28.97 18.99
CA GLU A 64 -75.16 27.65 19.40
C GLU A 64 -76.31 26.61 19.33
N PRO A 65 -76.04 25.32 19.57
CA PRO A 65 -76.12 24.83 20.97
C PRO A 65 -75.11 23.73 21.35
N GLY A 66 -75.09 23.37 22.64
CA GLY A 66 -74.92 21.97 23.07
C GLY A 66 -73.51 21.53 23.49
N VAL A 67 -73.21 21.65 24.78
CA VAL A 67 -72.02 21.06 25.40
C VAL A 67 -72.07 19.52 25.36
N ALA A 68 -71.06 18.88 24.78
CA ALA A 68 -70.74 17.47 25.00
C ALA A 68 -69.24 17.35 25.37
N LYS A 69 -68.96 17.05 26.65
CA LYS A 69 -67.63 17.22 27.26
C LYS A 69 -66.78 15.95 27.17
N MET A 70 -66.35 15.57 25.96
CA MET A 70 -65.34 14.52 25.79
C MET A 70 -63.93 15.10 25.95
N THR A 71 -63.17 14.57 26.91
CA THR A 71 -61.76 14.89 27.10
C THR A 71 -60.90 14.20 26.05
N ALA A 72 -60.82 14.80 24.86
CA ALA A 72 -59.76 14.48 23.91
C ALA A 72 -58.43 14.94 24.51
N GLU A 73 -57.61 14.00 24.98
CA GLU A 73 -56.24 14.31 25.41
C GLU A 73 -55.47 14.86 24.21
N THR A 74 -55.05 16.12 24.30
CA THR A 74 -54.22 16.75 23.27
C THR A 74 -52.96 15.91 23.07
N PRO A 75 -52.71 15.33 21.88
CA PRO A 75 -51.49 14.57 21.64
C PRO A 75 -50.31 15.49 21.93
N ALA A 76 -49.46 15.07 22.87
CA ALA A 76 -48.41 15.92 23.39
C ALA A 76 -47.53 16.44 22.24
N ARG A 77 -47.45 17.78 22.10
CA ARG A 77 -46.64 18.45 21.07
C ARG A 77 -45.29 17.73 20.96
N GLU A 78 -45.02 17.17 19.78
CA GLU A 78 -43.69 16.68 19.46
C GLU A 78 -42.72 17.85 19.69
N ARG A 79 -41.88 17.72 20.72
CA ARG A 79 -40.79 18.67 20.96
C ARG A 79 -39.76 18.43 19.86
N HIS A 80 -39.93 19.10 18.72
CA HIS A 80 -38.91 19.18 17.67
C HIS A 80 -37.58 19.50 18.35
N GLN A 81 -36.68 18.51 18.43
CA GLN A 81 -35.41 18.67 19.13
C GLN A 81 -34.59 19.69 18.33
N VAL A 82 -34.38 20.86 18.92
CA VAL A 82 -33.64 21.93 18.27
C VAL A 82 -32.22 21.42 17.98
N ILE A 83 -31.88 21.34 16.69
CA ILE A 83 -30.57 20.87 16.28
C ILE A 83 -29.55 21.94 16.69
N ALA A 84 -28.60 21.56 17.54
CA ALA A 84 -27.61 22.44 18.10
C ALA A 84 -26.59 22.89 17.03
N LYS A 85 -26.06 24.12 17.16
CA LYS A 85 -25.00 24.59 16.29
C LYS A 85 -23.78 23.67 16.42
N TYR A 86 -23.30 23.17 15.28
CA TYR A 86 -22.00 22.52 15.16
C TYR A 86 -21.40 22.85 13.80
N ASN A 87 -20.09 23.07 13.78
CA ASN A 87 -19.29 23.47 12.63
C ASN A 87 -17.81 23.19 12.93
N ILE A 88 -16.91 23.54 12.02
CA ILE A 88 -15.49 23.19 12.11
C ILE A 88 -14.77 23.81 13.31
N GLU A 89 -15.13 25.03 13.74
CA GLU A 89 -14.55 25.67 14.93
C GLU A 89 -15.01 24.97 16.22
N LEU A 90 -16.28 24.57 16.33
CA LEU A 90 -16.79 23.79 17.46
C LEU A 90 -16.23 22.36 17.49
N SER A 91 -16.00 21.77 16.30
CA SER A 91 -15.32 20.47 16.14
C SER A 91 -13.87 20.51 16.64
N LYS A 92 -13.15 21.62 16.40
CA LYS A 92 -11.84 21.89 17.00
C LYS A 92 -11.92 22.10 18.51
N LYS A 93 -12.80 23.00 18.98
CA LYS A 93 -12.95 23.32 20.41
C LYS A 93 -13.25 22.07 21.25
N ARG A 94 -14.10 21.16 20.75
CA ARG A 94 -14.35 19.85 21.39
C ARG A 94 -13.07 19.03 21.53
N LEU A 95 -12.22 19.00 20.50
CA LEU A 95 -10.95 18.26 20.50
C LEU A 95 -9.92 18.88 21.48
N GLU A 96 -9.90 20.21 21.61
CA GLU A 96 -9.08 20.93 22.59
C GLU A 96 -9.54 20.64 24.03
N GLU A 97 -10.85 20.60 24.28
CA GLU A 97 -11.43 20.36 25.62
C GLU A 97 -11.38 18.89 26.08
N HIS A 98 -11.59 17.94 25.16
CA HIS A 98 -11.81 16.52 25.49
C HIS A 98 -10.70 15.58 24.98
N GLY A 99 -9.78 16.08 24.15
CA GLY A 99 -8.79 15.26 23.46
C GLY A 99 -9.38 14.28 22.44
N PHE A 100 -8.53 13.35 21.97
CA PHE A 100 -8.94 12.22 21.16
C PHE A 100 -9.51 11.09 22.02
N HIS A 101 -10.42 10.29 21.45
CA HIS A 101 -10.84 9.03 22.07
C HIS A 101 -9.63 8.13 22.45
N PRO A 102 -9.51 7.65 23.71
CA PRO A 102 -8.31 6.96 24.20
C PRO A 102 -7.85 5.72 23.41
N ALA A 103 -8.77 5.05 22.70
CA ALA A 103 -8.44 3.90 21.85
C ALA A 103 -7.77 4.26 20.52
N VAL A 104 -7.73 5.55 20.17
CA VAL A 104 -6.98 6.09 19.03
C VAL A 104 -5.57 6.46 19.47
N THR A 105 -5.47 7.32 20.49
CA THR A 105 -4.21 7.78 21.08
C THR A 105 -4.47 8.30 22.49
N THR A 106 -3.41 8.41 23.30
CA THR A 106 -3.42 9.17 24.57
C THR A 106 -2.58 10.44 24.46
N LYS A 107 -2.09 10.77 23.26
CA LYS A 107 -1.40 12.03 22.99
C LYS A 107 -2.40 13.16 22.88
N THR A 108 -1.99 14.35 23.33
CA THR A 108 -2.68 15.62 23.08
C THR A 108 -2.71 15.94 21.58
N ARG A 109 -3.49 16.96 21.18
CA ARG A 109 -3.44 17.47 19.80
C ARG A 109 -2.00 17.87 19.43
N ASP A 110 -1.35 18.63 20.29
CA ASP A 110 -0.10 19.32 19.95
C ASP A 110 1.08 18.33 19.87
N GLU A 111 1.05 17.25 20.66
CA GLU A 111 1.96 16.10 20.48
C GLU A 111 1.74 15.34 19.16
N VAL A 112 0.50 15.26 18.68
CA VAL A 112 0.18 14.66 17.36
C VAL A 112 0.64 15.57 16.22
N LEU A 113 0.55 16.89 16.38
CA LEU A 113 1.16 17.87 15.46
C LEU A 113 2.69 17.71 15.42
N ALA A 114 3.34 17.54 16.58
CA ALA A 114 4.78 17.33 16.68
C ALA A 114 5.25 15.99 16.06
N ASP A 115 4.52 14.89 16.29
CA ASP A 115 4.74 13.60 15.60
C ASP A 115 4.68 13.77 14.08
N TRP A 116 3.65 14.46 13.58
CA TRP A 116 3.45 14.68 12.15
C TRP A 116 4.55 15.55 11.56
N ALA A 117 5.00 16.60 12.25
CA ALA A 117 6.12 17.44 11.83
C ALA A 117 7.44 16.65 11.72
N ALA A 118 7.70 15.72 12.65
CA ALA A 118 8.86 14.83 12.60
C ALA A 118 8.78 13.83 11.42
N ILE A 119 7.58 13.31 11.12
CA ILE A 119 7.32 12.48 9.93
C ILE A 119 7.54 13.30 8.65
N PHE A 120 6.98 14.50 8.58
CA PHE A 120 7.09 15.42 7.45
C PHE A 120 8.56 15.76 7.11
N GLY A 121 9.34 16.15 8.13
CA GLY A 121 10.77 16.47 7.97
C GLY A 121 11.60 15.28 7.46
N LYS A 122 11.21 14.05 7.79
CA LYS A 122 11.89 12.83 7.35
C LYS A 122 11.67 12.49 5.87
N TYR A 123 10.49 12.80 5.32
CA TYR A 123 10.16 12.46 3.93
C TYR A 123 10.42 13.58 2.91
N THR A 124 10.63 14.81 3.38
CA THR A 124 11.03 15.96 2.54
C THR A 124 12.54 16.06 2.34
N ASN A 125 13.34 15.81 3.39
CA ASN A 125 14.80 15.93 3.35
C ASN A 125 15.50 14.70 2.71
N ARG A 126 15.37 14.54 1.39
CA ARG A 126 16.10 13.48 0.64
C ARG A 126 17.55 13.87 0.33
N PRO A 127 18.50 12.91 0.25
CA PRO A 127 19.86 13.13 -0.25
C PRO A 127 19.91 13.34 -1.77
N THR A 128 21.02 13.87 -2.30
CA THR A 128 21.27 13.89 -3.76
C THR A 128 21.56 12.48 -4.28
N ARG A 129 21.31 12.22 -5.58
CA ARG A 129 21.58 10.91 -6.20
C ARG A 129 23.04 10.46 -5.99
N GLN A 130 23.99 11.38 -6.10
CA GLN A 130 25.41 11.09 -5.91
C GLN A 130 25.71 10.63 -4.48
N ARG A 131 25.25 11.38 -3.46
CA ARG A 131 25.40 10.98 -2.04
C ARG A 131 24.70 9.65 -1.71
N PHE A 132 23.60 9.34 -2.39
CA PHE A 132 22.91 8.06 -2.24
C PHE A 132 23.74 6.89 -2.77
N LEU A 133 24.37 7.03 -3.94
CA LEU A 133 25.23 5.99 -4.53
C LEU A 133 26.56 5.83 -3.79
N ASP A 134 27.23 6.93 -3.48
CA ASP A 134 28.51 6.96 -2.75
C ASP A 134 28.38 6.50 -1.28
N GLY A 135 27.14 6.26 -0.80
CA GLY A 135 26.82 5.87 0.56
C GLY A 135 26.94 6.98 1.62
N GLY A 136 27.44 8.16 1.23
CA GLY A 136 27.76 9.28 2.13
C GLY A 136 26.55 9.81 2.90
N SER A 137 26.60 9.66 4.23
CA SER A 137 25.60 10.00 5.26
C SER A 137 24.20 9.36 5.14
N GLY A 138 23.72 9.13 3.92
CA GLY A 138 22.44 8.46 3.63
C GLY A 138 22.50 6.93 3.63
N PHE A 139 23.69 6.33 3.76
CA PHE A 139 23.86 4.87 3.81
C PHE A 139 24.88 4.41 4.87
N GLN A 140 25.92 5.22 5.14
CA GLN A 140 26.78 5.12 6.32
C GLN A 140 26.53 6.27 7.30
N GLY A 141 26.49 6.00 8.62
CA GLY A 141 26.50 7.03 9.66
C GLY A 141 25.21 7.16 10.46
N GLY A 142 24.19 7.85 9.92
CA GLY A 142 22.96 8.18 10.67
C GLY A 142 21.71 7.40 10.30
N GLY A 143 21.72 6.70 9.17
CA GLY A 143 20.50 6.24 8.51
C GLY A 143 20.63 4.89 7.80
N VAL A 144 21.24 3.88 8.43
CA VAL A 144 21.00 2.49 7.97
C VAL A 144 19.49 2.27 7.97
N SER A 145 18.92 2.10 6.77
CA SER A 145 17.50 1.92 6.51
C SER A 145 16.81 1.22 7.68
N GLN A 146 15.86 1.88 8.35
CA GLN A 146 15.15 1.27 9.48
C GLN A 146 14.54 -0.07 9.04
N SER A 147 14.04 -0.13 7.80
CA SER A 147 13.63 -1.33 7.09
C SER A 147 14.68 -2.45 7.10
N ARG A 148 15.96 -2.16 6.84
CA ARG A 148 17.10 -3.10 6.87
C ARG A 148 17.47 -3.53 8.30
N ASN A 149 17.58 -2.58 9.23
CA ASN A 149 17.83 -2.84 10.64
C ASN A 149 16.75 -3.77 11.24
N LEU A 150 15.49 -3.53 10.92
CA LEU A 150 14.35 -4.33 11.37
C LEU A 150 14.42 -5.78 10.89
N THR A 151 14.56 -6.01 9.58
CA THR A 151 14.62 -7.39 9.05
C THR A 151 15.88 -8.13 9.46
N ARG A 152 17.00 -7.44 9.71
CA ARG A 152 18.23 -8.06 10.22
C ARG A 152 18.16 -8.39 11.71
N ALA A 153 17.48 -7.57 12.53
CA ALA A 153 17.26 -7.88 13.94
C ALA A 153 16.45 -9.18 14.09
N LEU A 154 15.44 -9.38 13.25
CA LEU A 154 14.63 -10.60 13.25
C LEU A 154 15.42 -11.86 12.82
N LEU A 155 16.38 -11.74 11.91
CA LEU A 155 17.29 -12.84 11.51
C LEU A 155 18.48 -13.04 12.49
N VAL A 156 18.18 -12.97 13.79
CA VAL A 156 19.01 -13.46 14.92
C VAL A 156 20.52 -13.23 14.78
N PHE A 157 20.94 -11.97 14.66
CA PHE A 157 22.33 -11.52 14.84
C PHE A 157 23.43 -12.43 14.24
N ARG A 158 23.25 -12.89 12.98
CA ARG A 158 24.21 -13.75 12.26
C ARG A 158 25.66 -13.29 12.48
N HIS A 159 26.50 -14.18 13.03
CA HIS A 159 27.83 -13.83 13.53
C HIS A 159 28.74 -13.17 12.49
N GLY A 160 28.67 -13.60 11.23
CA GLY A 160 29.39 -12.97 10.09
C GLY A 160 29.06 -11.49 9.80
N PHE A 161 28.11 -10.87 10.51
CA PHE A 161 27.78 -9.44 10.39
C PHE A 161 28.00 -8.62 11.68
N ILE A 162 28.74 -9.15 12.67
CA ILE A 162 28.94 -8.47 13.98
C ILE A 162 29.97 -7.32 13.93
N GLN A 163 30.82 -7.24 12.90
CA GLN A 163 31.78 -6.14 12.72
C GLN A 163 31.07 -4.79 12.58
N GLY A 164 31.03 -4.00 13.67
CA GLY A 164 30.49 -2.63 13.69
C GLY A 164 29.40 -2.32 14.73
N ARG A 165 29.22 -3.13 15.78
CA ARG A 165 28.38 -2.76 16.96
C ARG A 165 29.10 -2.96 18.29
N PHE A 166 28.61 -2.24 19.31
CA PHE A 166 29.23 -2.02 20.62
C PHE A 166 29.47 -3.27 21.50
N ASP A 167 28.88 -4.43 21.15
CA ASP A 167 28.93 -5.64 21.98
C ASP A 167 30.07 -6.62 21.59
N THR A 168 31.15 -6.15 20.94
CA THR A 168 32.32 -7.01 20.63
C THR A 168 33.05 -7.49 21.89
N ASP A 169 32.91 -6.80 23.02
CA ASP A 169 33.41 -7.25 24.32
C ASP A 169 32.36 -8.07 25.07
N ARG A 170 32.31 -9.39 24.79
CA ARG A 170 32.23 -10.48 25.79
C ARG A 170 32.02 -11.88 25.17
N GLN A 171 33.12 -12.58 24.88
CA GLN A 171 33.17 -14.04 24.98
C GLN A 171 33.25 -14.49 26.46
N GLY A 172 32.35 -13.95 27.30
CA GLY A 172 32.39 -14.08 28.75
C GLY A 172 31.17 -14.83 29.30
N VAL A 173 31.34 -16.13 29.51
CA VAL A 173 30.54 -17.07 30.34
C VAL A 173 29.10 -16.63 30.67
N ALA A 174 28.12 -17.23 29.98
CA ALA A 174 26.70 -16.94 30.20
C ALA A 174 26.15 -17.57 31.50
N THR A 175 26.20 -16.83 32.61
CA THR A 175 25.58 -17.23 33.90
C THR A 175 24.64 -16.20 34.53
N GLY A 176 24.70 -14.92 34.12
CA GLY A 176 23.97 -13.83 34.80
C GLY A 176 22.50 -13.62 34.37
N ASN A 177 22.16 -13.83 33.10
CA ASN A 177 20.85 -13.45 32.57
C ASN A 177 19.77 -14.52 32.80
N LYS A 178 19.11 -14.43 33.96
CA LYS A 178 17.98 -15.31 34.35
C LYS A 178 16.83 -15.32 33.34
N LEU A 179 16.55 -14.19 32.68
CA LEU A 179 15.48 -14.12 31.66
C LEU A 179 15.86 -14.93 30.41
N ALA A 180 17.09 -14.81 29.91
CA ALA A 180 17.56 -15.64 28.80
C ALA A 180 17.58 -17.14 29.16
N SER A 181 17.91 -17.49 30.41
CA SER A 181 17.79 -18.87 30.91
C SER A 181 16.35 -19.39 30.88
N MET A 182 15.36 -18.58 31.29
CA MET A 182 13.94 -18.94 31.19
C MET A 182 13.44 -19.03 29.73
N LEU A 183 13.93 -18.16 28.84
CA LEU A 183 13.59 -18.18 27.41
C LEU A 183 14.21 -19.36 26.65
N ASN A 184 15.35 -19.89 27.12
CA ASN A 184 15.95 -21.12 26.58
C ASN A 184 15.21 -22.40 27.02
N ALA A 185 14.34 -22.33 28.04
CA ALA A 185 13.59 -23.49 28.50
C ALA A 185 12.43 -23.81 27.54
N VAL A 186 12.70 -24.63 26.51
CA VAL A 186 11.81 -25.20 25.48
C VAL A 186 10.31 -24.85 25.58
N HIS A 187 9.62 -25.32 26.63
CA HIS A 187 8.18 -25.11 26.79
C HIS A 187 7.80 -23.68 27.21
N ILE A 188 8.58 -23.06 28.09
CA ILE A 188 8.36 -21.70 28.60
C ILE A 188 8.76 -20.68 27.52
N GLY A 189 9.94 -20.84 26.92
CA GLY A 189 10.40 -20.03 25.80
C GLY A 189 9.42 -20.02 24.63
N GLY A 190 8.90 -21.20 24.24
CA GLY A 190 7.87 -21.34 23.21
C GLY A 190 6.58 -20.56 23.52
N GLN A 191 6.08 -20.63 24.76
CA GLN A 191 4.86 -19.92 25.15
C GLN A 191 5.06 -18.41 25.25
N ILE A 192 6.18 -17.94 25.82
CA ILE A 192 6.49 -16.49 25.88
C ILE A 192 6.70 -15.93 24.48
N ALA A 193 7.39 -16.65 23.59
CA ALA A 193 7.54 -16.26 22.19
C ALA A 193 6.19 -16.22 21.46
N GLU A 194 5.31 -17.21 21.65
CA GLU A 194 3.95 -17.17 21.12
C GLU A 194 3.17 -15.96 21.60
N SER A 195 3.26 -15.58 22.88
CA SER A 195 2.59 -14.38 23.42
C SER A 195 3.17 -13.07 22.85
N ILE A 196 4.50 -12.90 22.88
CA ILE A 196 5.18 -11.68 22.41
C ILE A 196 4.95 -11.45 20.91
N PHE A 197 4.85 -12.52 20.12
CA PHE A 197 4.46 -12.41 18.71
C PHE A 197 2.95 -12.20 18.56
N ALA A 198 2.09 -12.86 19.34
CA ALA A 198 0.63 -12.64 19.28
C ALA A 198 0.21 -11.20 19.63
N ASP A 199 0.99 -10.45 20.42
CA ASP A 199 0.79 -9.03 20.72
C ASP A 199 1.13 -8.07 19.56
N GLY A 200 1.71 -8.56 18.46
CA GLY A 200 1.97 -7.79 17.24
C GLY A 200 3.40 -7.28 17.08
N TYR A 201 3.68 -6.71 15.90
CA TYR A 201 5.03 -6.37 15.43
C TYR A 201 5.79 -5.43 16.36
N LYS A 202 5.09 -4.51 17.02
CA LYS A 202 5.72 -3.49 17.89
C LYS A 202 6.27 -4.09 19.18
N THR A 203 5.59 -5.08 19.74
CA THR A 203 6.05 -5.83 20.92
C THR A 203 7.28 -6.67 20.56
N VAL A 204 7.23 -7.40 19.44
CA VAL A 204 8.38 -8.14 18.87
C VAL A 204 9.57 -7.22 18.62
N HIS A 205 9.34 -6.05 17.99
CA HIS A 205 10.39 -5.08 17.68
C HIS A 205 11.04 -4.49 18.93
N ASN A 206 10.24 -4.09 19.92
CA ASN A 206 10.75 -3.56 21.19
C ASN A 206 11.57 -4.62 21.94
N ALA A 207 11.11 -5.87 21.98
CA ALA A 207 11.87 -6.98 22.56
C ALA A 207 13.21 -7.21 21.82
N ALA A 208 13.21 -7.17 20.49
CA ALA A 208 14.42 -7.29 19.66
C ALA A 208 15.43 -6.15 19.86
N LEU A 209 14.98 -4.96 20.24
CA LEU A 209 15.87 -3.82 20.56
C LEU A 209 16.34 -3.79 22.01
N THR A 210 15.62 -4.40 22.95
CA THR A 210 15.89 -4.25 24.39
C THR A 210 17.09 -5.08 24.85
N SER A 211 17.33 -6.27 24.29
CA SER A 211 18.49 -7.08 24.64
C SER A 211 18.84 -8.10 23.56
N THR A 212 20.07 -8.01 23.03
CA THR A 212 20.67 -8.95 22.07
C THR A 212 20.56 -10.41 22.56
N GLN A 213 20.88 -10.65 23.84
CA GLN A 213 20.90 -11.99 24.44
C GLN A 213 19.49 -12.55 24.64
N SER A 214 18.57 -11.76 25.20
CA SER A 214 17.19 -12.21 25.43
C SER A 214 16.42 -12.40 24.11
N TRP A 215 16.70 -11.57 23.09
CA TRP A 215 16.17 -11.77 21.74
C TRP A 215 16.67 -13.09 21.13
N SER A 216 17.97 -13.39 21.23
CA SER A 216 18.55 -14.64 20.72
C SER A 216 17.88 -15.87 21.36
N ALA A 217 17.76 -15.88 22.69
CA ALA A 217 17.07 -16.93 23.45
C ALA A 217 15.60 -17.11 23.01
N MET A 218 14.85 -16.02 22.86
CA MET A 218 13.46 -16.08 22.39
C MET A 218 13.36 -16.56 20.93
N ALA A 219 14.26 -16.12 20.06
CA ALA A 219 14.23 -16.45 18.64
C ALA A 219 14.60 -17.92 18.36
N GLN A 220 15.40 -18.55 19.23
CA GLN A 220 15.61 -20.01 19.25
C GLN A 220 14.32 -20.78 19.56
N SER A 221 13.33 -20.16 20.22
CA SER A 221 11.99 -20.75 20.43
C SER A 221 11.03 -20.56 19.25
N VAL A 222 11.38 -19.73 18.26
CA VAL A 222 10.54 -19.37 17.09
C VAL A 222 11.04 -20.08 15.82
N LYS A 223 10.16 -20.26 14.84
CA LYS A 223 10.54 -20.67 13.47
C LYS A 223 10.69 -19.42 12.60
N ILE A 224 11.93 -18.99 12.35
CA ILE A 224 12.25 -17.80 11.53
C ILE A 224 12.86 -18.26 10.22
N TRP A 225 12.16 -18.00 9.12
CA TRP A 225 12.54 -18.33 7.75
C TRP A 225 13.18 -17.12 7.04
N ASP A 226 14.41 -17.28 6.53
CA ASP A 226 15.02 -16.31 5.60
C ASP A 226 14.57 -16.65 4.18
N PHE A 227 13.74 -15.77 3.61
CA PHE A 227 13.19 -15.94 2.28
C PHE A 227 14.26 -16.10 1.21
N PHE A 228 15.37 -15.36 1.29
CA PHE A 228 16.40 -15.40 0.24
C PHE A 228 17.39 -16.54 0.43
N ALA A 229 17.71 -16.93 1.67
CA ALA A 229 18.46 -18.16 1.92
C ALA A 229 17.71 -19.38 1.37
N GLY A 230 16.40 -19.45 1.63
CA GLY A 230 15.61 -20.64 1.37
C GLY A 230 15.77 -21.69 2.48
N ASP A 231 16.00 -21.24 3.72
CA ASP A 231 16.08 -22.08 4.92
C ASP A 231 15.65 -21.32 6.20
N PHE A 232 15.51 -22.06 7.30
CA PHE A 232 15.32 -21.51 8.64
C PHE A 232 16.60 -20.89 9.19
N CYS A 233 16.53 -19.64 9.64
CA CYS A 233 17.53 -19.05 10.53
C CYS A 233 17.40 -19.59 11.96
N THR A 234 16.17 -19.93 12.38
CA THR A 234 15.87 -20.75 13.56
C THR A 234 14.63 -21.61 13.29
N ASN A 235 14.59 -22.84 13.81
CA ASN A 235 13.44 -23.76 13.68
C ASN A 235 12.97 -24.22 15.07
N GLY A 236 12.65 -23.24 15.93
CA GLY A 236 12.31 -23.48 17.33
C GLY A 236 10.99 -24.23 17.54
N PRO A 237 10.75 -24.81 18.73
CA PRO A 237 9.57 -25.61 19.04
C PRO A 237 8.23 -24.86 18.90
N GLY A 238 8.19 -23.55 19.20
CA GLY A 238 6.95 -22.78 19.35
C GLY A 238 6.09 -22.66 18.09
N GLY A 239 4.80 -22.35 18.27
CA GLY A 239 3.81 -22.19 17.20
C GLY A 239 3.93 -20.88 16.39
N VAL A 240 5.05 -20.19 16.45
CA VAL A 240 5.31 -18.95 15.69
C VAL A 240 6.11 -19.27 14.44
N PHE A 241 5.59 -18.90 13.27
CA PHE A 241 6.26 -19.03 11.97
C PHE A 241 6.41 -17.64 11.33
N THR A 242 7.65 -17.21 11.09
CA THR A 242 7.98 -15.85 10.64
C THR A 242 8.78 -15.89 9.34
N VAL A 243 8.27 -15.25 8.30
CA VAL A 243 8.92 -15.14 6.98
C VAL A 243 9.53 -13.75 6.83
N VAL A 244 10.84 -13.66 6.65
CA VAL A 244 11.55 -12.39 6.52
C VAL A 244 12.27 -12.33 5.18
N ALA A 245 12.06 -11.27 4.41
CA ALA A 245 12.92 -10.88 3.29
C ALA A 245 13.87 -9.74 3.71
N PRO A 246 15.13 -10.04 4.04
CA PRO A 246 16.12 -9.05 4.48
C PRO A 246 16.70 -8.19 3.36
N GLU A 247 17.15 -6.98 3.69
CA GLU A 247 17.86 -6.06 2.79
C GLU A 247 19.40 -6.30 2.88
N TYR A 248 19.95 -7.06 1.93
CA TYR A 248 21.40 -7.24 1.73
C TYR A 248 21.97 -6.22 0.74
N THR A 249 23.27 -5.91 0.78
CA THR A 249 23.94 -5.11 -0.27
C THR A 249 24.94 -5.91 -1.11
N ILE A 250 25.24 -5.42 -2.32
CA ILE A 250 26.22 -6.01 -3.25
C ILE A 250 27.60 -6.19 -2.60
N GLY A 251 28.00 -5.26 -1.71
CA GLY A 251 29.24 -5.40 -0.93
C GLY A 251 29.24 -6.59 0.04
N GLU A 252 28.09 -7.00 0.57
CA GLU A 252 27.97 -8.17 1.45
C GLU A 252 28.09 -9.48 0.66
N PHE A 253 27.58 -9.51 -0.58
CA PHE A 253 27.82 -10.61 -1.53
C PHE A 253 29.30 -10.72 -1.91
N HIS A 254 29.95 -9.61 -2.26
CA HIS A 254 31.39 -9.60 -2.57
C HIS A 254 32.26 -10.04 -1.38
N HIS A 255 31.93 -9.60 -0.17
CA HIS A 255 32.61 -10.03 1.05
C HIS A 255 32.50 -11.56 1.21
N ALA A 256 31.28 -12.10 1.27
CA ALA A 256 31.06 -13.54 1.40
C ALA A 256 31.75 -14.35 0.27
N SER A 257 31.66 -13.89 -0.98
CA SER A 257 32.35 -14.50 -2.13
C SER A 257 33.88 -14.41 -2.08
N THR A 258 34.47 -13.60 -1.18
CA THR A 258 35.92 -13.51 -0.98
C THR A 258 36.41 -14.43 0.14
N TYR A 259 35.63 -14.55 1.23
CA TYR A 259 36.00 -15.39 2.39
C TYR A 259 35.57 -16.86 2.25
N ASP A 260 34.47 -17.12 1.53
CA ASP A 260 33.98 -18.46 1.21
C ASP A 260 33.42 -18.50 -0.23
N PRO A 261 34.30 -18.55 -1.24
CA PRO A 261 33.92 -18.59 -2.66
C PRO A 261 33.22 -19.89 -3.09
N CYS A 262 33.12 -20.90 -2.21
CA CYS A 262 32.64 -22.24 -2.57
C CYS A 262 31.42 -22.71 -1.74
N GLY A 263 30.99 -21.96 -0.72
CA GLY A 263 29.94 -22.40 0.19
C GLY A 263 30.37 -23.57 1.08
N LEU A 264 31.67 -23.64 1.43
CA LEU A 264 32.29 -24.75 2.15
C LEU A 264 32.44 -24.49 3.65
N ASP A 265 32.27 -23.25 4.11
CA ASP A 265 32.21 -22.94 5.54
C ASP A 265 30.79 -23.18 6.06
N PRO A 266 30.54 -24.20 6.91
CA PRO A 266 29.22 -24.45 7.47
C PRO A 266 28.75 -23.35 8.43
N GLU A 267 29.67 -22.55 8.99
CA GLU A 267 29.36 -21.41 9.86
C GLU A 267 29.06 -20.13 9.06
N ASN A 268 29.13 -20.20 7.72
CA ASN A 268 28.77 -19.11 6.80
C ASN A 268 27.38 -19.32 6.17
N PRO A 269 26.28 -18.83 6.78
CA PRO A 269 24.90 -18.97 6.27
C PRO A 269 24.59 -18.12 5.02
N LEU A 270 25.60 -17.79 4.23
CA LEU A 270 25.54 -16.91 3.05
C LEU A 270 26.11 -17.57 1.79
N GLY A 271 27.23 -18.30 1.91
CA GLY A 271 28.05 -18.72 0.75
C GLY A 271 27.31 -19.53 -0.31
N SER A 272 26.56 -20.55 0.11
CA SER A 272 25.86 -21.47 -0.81
C SER A 272 24.78 -20.78 -1.66
N TRP A 273 23.94 -19.93 -1.06
CA TRP A 273 22.80 -19.31 -1.75
C TRP A 273 23.14 -17.98 -2.43
N PHE A 274 24.13 -17.22 -1.92
CA PHE A 274 24.69 -16.08 -2.67
C PHE A 274 25.31 -16.56 -3.99
N SER A 275 26.02 -17.69 -3.97
CA SER A 275 26.58 -18.30 -5.20
C SER A 275 25.49 -18.69 -6.20
N GLU A 276 24.36 -19.22 -5.73
CA GLU A 276 23.18 -19.51 -6.55
C GLU A 276 22.60 -18.23 -7.19
N ALA A 277 22.44 -17.16 -6.42
CA ALA A 277 21.94 -15.87 -6.92
C ALA A 277 22.89 -15.18 -7.92
N MET A 278 24.21 -15.24 -7.67
CA MET A 278 25.23 -14.74 -8.62
C MET A 278 25.27 -15.57 -9.91
N LYS A 279 25.05 -16.89 -9.81
CA LYS A 279 24.92 -17.78 -10.97
C LYS A 279 23.67 -17.46 -11.80
N ILE A 280 22.52 -17.28 -11.16
CA ILE A 280 21.25 -16.93 -11.85
C ILE A 280 21.36 -15.57 -12.55
N GLU A 281 21.88 -14.53 -11.88
CA GLU A 281 22.17 -13.24 -12.52
C GLU A 281 23.09 -13.41 -13.74
N THR A 282 24.13 -14.24 -13.64
CA THR A 282 25.03 -14.56 -14.77
C THR A 282 24.30 -15.28 -15.91
N GLU A 283 23.41 -16.23 -15.61
CA GLU A 283 22.61 -16.99 -16.58
C GLU A 283 21.59 -16.11 -17.34
N ILE A 284 21.06 -15.07 -16.69
CA ILE A 284 20.23 -14.04 -17.33
C ILE A 284 21.05 -13.29 -18.40
N TYR A 285 22.26 -12.84 -18.08
CA TYR A 285 23.13 -12.17 -19.07
C TYR A 285 23.66 -13.11 -20.16
N VAL A 286 23.87 -14.40 -19.88
CA VAL A 286 24.16 -15.43 -20.91
C VAL A 286 22.97 -15.59 -21.85
N SER A 287 21.74 -15.65 -21.32
CA SER A 287 20.51 -15.75 -22.12
C SER A 287 20.31 -14.52 -23.01
N ILE A 288 20.56 -13.31 -22.49
CA ILE A 288 20.53 -12.06 -23.26
C ILE A 288 21.60 -12.05 -24.36
N ALA A 289 22.84 -12.45 -24.04
CA ALA A 289 23.92 -12.51 -25.03
C ALA A 289 23.67 -13.57 -26.12
N ALA A 290 23.05 -14.70 -25.77
CA ALA A 290 22.64 -15.73 -26.74
C ALA A 290 21.51 -15.25 -27.64
N LEU A 291 20.52 -14.53 -27.10
CA LEU A 291 19.44 -13.91 -27.88
C LEU A 291 19.98 -12.86 -28.85
N HIS A 292 20.87 -11.96 -28.40
CA HIS A 292 21.51 -10.95 -29.25
C HIS A 292 22.28 -11.57 -30.42
N ARG A 293 23.20 -12.51 -30.14
CA ARG A 293 24.00 -13.20 -31.18
C ARG A 293 23.13 -13.89 -32.24
N ARG A 294 22.01 -14.51 -31.84
CA ARG A 294 21.06 -15.15 -32.77
C ARG A 294 20.37 -14.13 -33.67
N LEU A 295 20.01 -12.96 -33.14
CA LEU A 295 19.36 -11.89 -33.89
C LEU A 295 20.32 -11.17 -34.85
N SER A 296 21.63 -11.17 -34.56
CA SER A 296 22.67 -10.62 -35.45
C SER A 296 23.05 -11.53 -36.63
N GLN A 297 22.65 -12.80 -36.65
CA GLN A 297 23.02 -13.77 -37.69
C GLN A 297 21.98 -13.84 -38.81
N GLN A 298 22.42 -13.73 -40.08
CA GLN A 298 21.50 -13.72 -41.22
C GLN A 298 20.85 -15.09 -41.50
N ARG A 299 19.54 -15.19 -41.22
CA ARG A 299 18.51 -16.00 -41.88
C ARG A 299 18.96 -17.26 -42.67
N ARG A 300 19.67 -18.21 -42.04
CA ARG A 300 19.85 -19.58 -42.60
C ARG A 300 19.25 -20.71 -41.77
N PHE A 301 18.87 -20.44 -40.52
CA PHE A 301 17.99 -21.30 -39.73
C PHE A 301 16.98 -20.43 -38.96
N GLN A 302 15.75 -20.92 -38.82
CA GLN A 302 14.81 -20.47 -37.79
C GLN A 302 14.67 -21.61 -36.75
N PRO A 303 15.44 -21.61 -35.65
CA PRO A 303 15.32 -22.62 -34.62
C PRO A 303 14.10 -22.34 -33.73
N ARG A 304 13.47 -23.40 -33.20
CA ARG A 304 12.43 -23.27 -32.17
C ARG A 304 13.03 -22.64 -30.91
N LEU A 305 12.67 -21.39 -30.62
CA LEU A 305 12.88 -20.79 -29.30
C LEU A 305 11.89 -21.40 -28.30
N VAL A 306 12.33 -21.61 -27.06
CA VAL A 306 11.41 -21.61 -25.90
C VAL A 306 10.77 -20.20 -25.88
N PRO A 307 9.44 -20.04 -25.74
CA PRO A 307 8.74 -18.80 -26.14
C PRO A 307 9.25 -17.53 -25.45
N VAL A 308 10.14 -16.81 -26.15
CA VAL A 308 10.61 -15.46 -25.85
C VAL A 308 9.55 -14.48 -26.36
N THR A 309 9.26 -13.42 -25.60
CA THR A 309 8.26 -12.42 -26.02
C THR A 309 8.80 -11.49 -27.11
N ASP A 310 7.93 -10.98 -27.98
CA ASP A 310 8.31 -10.00 -29.01
C ASP A 310 8.91 -8.73 -28.40
N GLU A 311 8.48 -8.38 -27.18
CA GLU A 311 9.06 -7.31 -26.38
C GLU A 311 10.57 -7.54 -26.18
N LEU A 312 10.97 -8.72 -25.68
CA LEU A 312 12.38 -9.09 -25.47
C LEU A 312 13.18 -9.12 -26.78
N VAL A 313 12.59 -9.65 -27.86
CA VAL A 313 13.23 -9.67 -29.19
C VAL A 313 13.52 -8.25 -29.68
N ARG A 314 12.53 -7.36 -29.62
CA ARG A 314 12.66 -5.94 -29.99
C ARG A 314 13.71 -5.22 -29.15
N TYR A 315 13.74 -5.44 -27.83
CA TYR A 315 14.79 -4.85 -26.98
C TYR A 315 16.18 -5.38 -27.34
N ALA A 316 16.35 -6.70 -27.51
CA ALA A 316 17.63 -7.30 -27.84
C ALA A 316 18.19 -6.80 -29.18
N GLN A 317 17.34 -6.55 -30.18
CA GLN A 317 17.75 -5.97 -31.48
C GLN A 317 18.44 -4.60 -31.38
N HIS A 318 18.23 -3.84 -30.29
CA HIS A 318 18.79 -2.50 -30.11
C HIS A 318 20.11 -2.49 -29.32
N LEU A 319 20.61 -3.64 -28.86
CA LEU A 319 21.90 -3.74 -28.16
C LEU A 319 23.08 -3.53 -29.12
N GLY A 320 23.99 -2.60 -28.78
CA GLY A 320 25.15 -2.28 -29.61
C GLY A 320 26.19 -3.40 -29.72
N GLY A 321 26.48 -4.12 -28.63
CA GLY A 321 27.52 -5.15 -28.66
C GLY A 321 27.63 -6.07 -27.45
N VAL A 322 27.95 -7.35 -27.72
CA VAL A 322 27.98 -8.44 -26.73
C VAL A 322 28.93 -8.20 -25.56
N LYS A 323 30.05 -7.48 -25.76
CA LYS A 323 31.07 -7.25 -24.72
C LYS A 323 30.52 -6.48 -23.51
N GLY A 324 29.61 -5.53 -23.72
CA GLY A 324 29.00 -4.75 -22.63
C GLY A 324 27.99 -5.53 -21.78
N ILE A 325 27.29 -6.51 -22.40
CA ILE A 325 26.19 -7.26 -21.77
C ILE A 325 26.63 -7.88 -20.43
N HIS A 326 27.72 -8.65 -20.42
CA HIS A 326 28.20 -9.33 -19.21
C HIS A 326 28.86 -8.42 -18.17
N GLY A 327 29.14 -7.15 -18.50
CA GLY A 327 29.67 -6.14 -17.58
C GLY A 327 28.58 -5.43 -16.77
N SER A 328 27.34 -5.41 -17.27
CA SER A 328 26.20 -4.71 -16.65
C SER A 328 25.57 -5.40 -15.44
N SER A 329 26.04 -6.58 -15.07
CA SER A 329 25.55 -7.34 -13.91
C SER A 329 25.67 -6.54 -12.62
N GLN A 330 24.66 -6.65 -11.73
CA GLN A 330 24.69 -5.96 -10.44
C GLN A 330 25.92 -6.32 -9.60
N PHE A 331 26.47 -7.53 -9.76
CA PHE A 331 27.70 -8.01 -9.10
C PHE A 331 29.00 -7.65 -9.84
N LYS A 332 28.97 -6.68 -10.76
CA LYS A 332 30.16 -6.16 -11.46
C LYS A 332 30.15 -4.65 -11.65
N SER A 333 28.97 -4.05 -11.88
CA SER A 333 28.80 -2.60 -12.05
C SER A 333 28.01 -1.92 -10.93
N GLY A 334 27.41 -2.70 -10.02
CA GLY A 334 26.71 -2.15 -8.85
C GLY A 334 27.71 -1.69 -7.77
N PRO A 335 27.52 -0.52 -7.14
CA PRO A 335 28.35 -0.10 -6.03
C PRO A 335 28.07 -0.98 -4.80
N SER A 336 29.07 -1.17 -3.92
CA SER A 336 28.96 -2.02 -2.73
C SER A 336 27.84 -1.63 -1.75
N SER A 337 27.35 -0.38 -1.85
CA SER A 337 26.21 0.20 -1.14
C SER A 337 24.84 -0.22 -1.71
N GLN A 338 24.74 -0.61 -2.99
CA GLN A 338 23.47 -0.96 -3.63
C GLN A 338 22.82 -2.15 -2.91
N VAL A 339 21.52 -2.06 -2.64
CA VAL A 339 20.71 -3.20 -2.17
C VAL A 339 20.60 -4.24 -3.28
N PHE A 340 20.77 -5.52 -2.94
CA PHE A 340 20.61 -6.64 -3.86
C PHE A 340 19.23 -6.63 -4.51
N ASP A 341 19.22 -6.59 -5.85
CA ASP A 341 18.03 -6.58 -6.68
C ASP A 341 17.72 -8.02 -7.12
N ALA A 342 16.94 -8.72 -6.30
CA ALA A 342 16.69 -10.15 -6.44
C ALA A 342 15.92 -10.48 -7.74
N PRO A 343 16.48 -11.33 -8.64
CA PRO A 343 15.80 -11.72 -9.87
C PRO A 343 14.40 -12.29 -9.62
N ALA A 344 13.45 -11.98 -10.51
CA ALA A 344 12.09 -12.51 -10.53
C ALA A 344 12.06 -14.04 -10.42
N TYR A 345 12.85 -14.74 -11.25
CA TYR A 345 12.96 -16.19 -11.19
C TYR A 345 13.56 -16.68 -9.87
N PHE A 346 14.55 -15.98 -9.30
CA PHE A 346 15.10 -16.34 -7.99
C PHE A 346 14.07 -16.14 -6.86
N ALA A 347 13.35 -15.01 -6.86
CA ALA A 347 12.33 -14.69 -5.88
C ALA A 347 11.12 -15.63 -5.96
N VAL A 348 10.66 -15.97 -7.17
CA VAL A 348 9.64 -16.99 -7.40
C VAL A 348 10.14 -18.38 -7.01
N THR A 349 11.37 -18.74 -7.39
CA THR A 349 12.01 -19.99 -6.96
C THR A 349 12.17 -20.05 -5.45
N ARG A 350 12.31 -18.92 -4.73
CA ARG A 350 12.31 -18.89 -3.26
C ARG A 350 10.91 -18.93 -2.66
N LEU A 351 9.91 -18.29 -3.26
CA LEU A 351 8.49 -18.58 -2.99
C LEU A 351 8.10 -20.03 -3.39
N ARG A 352 8.96 -20.74 -4.14
CA ARG A 352 8.91 -22.17 -4.51
C ARG A 352 9.99 -23.04 -3.79
N LEU A 353 10.81 -22.46 -2.89
CA LEU A 353 11.80 -23.15 -2.04
C LEU A 353 11.72 -22.77 -0.55
N MET A 354 10.58 -22.26 -0.07
CA MET A 354 10.27 -22.24 1.37
C MET A 354 10.16 -23.64 2.02
N SER A 355 10.90 -24.65 1.55
CA SER A 355 10.58 -26.07 1.72
C SER A 355 11.75 -27.00 2.08
N LYS A 356 13.01 -26.58 1.95
CA LYS A 356 14.15 -27.51 2.03
C LYS A 356 14.33 -28.15 3.42
N LEU A 357 14.87 -29.38 3.40
CA LEU A 357 15.31 -30.14 4.57
C LEU A 357 16.24 -31.28 4.11
N GLN A 358 17.43 -30.94 3.61
CA GLN A 358 18.57 -31.86 3.53
C GLN A 358 19.89 -31.12 3.20
N PRO A 359 21.07 -31.65 3.58
CA PRO A 359 22.37 -31.01 3.34
C PRO A 359 22.79 -30.95 1.86
N PHE A 360 23.83 -30.18 1.59
CA PHE A 360 24.40 -29.97 0.27
C PHE A 360 25.31 -31.15 -0.13
N THR A 361 24.79 -32.14 -0.87
CA THR A 361 25.57 -33.25 -1.45
C THR A 361 25.52 -33.26 -2.98
N ASN A 362 26.67 -33.50 -3.61
CA ASN A 362 26.90 -33.16 -5.02
C ASN A 362 26.26 -34.12 -6.04
N ARG A 363 25.03 -33.83 -6.49
CA ARG A 363 24.58 -33.91 -7.90
C ARG A 363 23.12 -33.47 -8.07
N PRO A 364 22.79 -32.53 -8.98
CA PRO A 364 21.40 -32.23 -9.33
C PRO A 364 20.87 -33.26 -10.34
N THR A 365 20.15 -34.28 -9.86
CA THR A 365 19.25 -35.06 -10.73
C THR A 365 17.97 -34.26 -11.00
N MET A 366 17.36 -34.48 -12.18
CA MET A 366 16.28 -33.60 -12.67
C MET A 366 14.94 -33.77 -11.94
N GLU A 367 14.84 -34.74 -11.03
CA GLU A 367 13.59 -35.23 -10.43
C GLU A 367 13.38 -34.77 -8.97
N ALA A 368 14.34 -34.04 -8.38
CA ALA A 368 14.39 -33.80 -6.92
C ALA A 368 13.76 -32.47 -6.42
N ASN A 369 13.04 -31.69 -7.24
CA ASN A 369 12.69 -30.28 -6.95
C ASN A 369 11.16 -30.02 -6.77
N ILE A 370 10.62 -30.28 -5.57
CA ILE A 370 9.23 -29.99 -5.14
C ILE A 370 9.15 -29.72 -3.61
N ASP A 371 8.52 -28.66 -3.04
CA ASP A 371 8.04 -27.35 -3.50
C ASP A 371 7.79 -26.47 -2.24
N ALA A 372 8.03 -25.15 -2.25
CA ALA A 372 8.02 -24.24 -1.07
C ALA A 372 6.92 -24.50 -0.04
N VAL A 373 5.70 -24.46 -0.58
CA VAL A 373 4.45 -24.43 0.15
C VAL A 373 4.33 -25.64 1.09
N LYS A 374 5.11 -26.69 0.81
CA LYS A 374 5.33 -27.90 1.59
C LYS A 374 5.81 -27.69 3.03
N LYS A 375 6.66 -26.73 3.44
CA LYS A 375 7.00 -26.60 4.89
C LYS A 375 5.87 -25.97 5.71
N ILE A 376 5.25 -24.92 5.19
CA ILE A 376 4.05 -24.34 5.81
C ILE A 376 2.96 -25.42 5.87
N PHE A 377 2.81 -26.26 4.84
CA PHE A 377 1.92 -27.42 4.84
C PHE A 377 2.34 -28.51 5.83
N GLU A 378 3.60 -28.96 5.87
CA GLU A 378 4.13 -29.96 6.82
C GLU A 378 3.89 -29.51 8.28
N GLN A 379 4.18 -28.24 8.58
CA GLN A 379 4.08 -27.67 9.92
C GLN A 379 2.68 -27.10 10.26
N ARG A 380 1.71 -27.13 9.33
CA ARG A 380 0.39 -26.46 9.42
C ARG A 380 -0.41 -26.74 10.69
N ALA A 381 -0.20 -27.91 11.31
CA ALA A 381 -0.87 -28.35 12.53
C ALA A 381 -0.28 -27.75 13.83
N GLY A 382 0.88 -27.09 13.75
CA GLY A 382 1.56 -26.43 14.88
C GLY A 382 1.53 -24.90 14.84
N ILE A 383 1.30 -24.27 13.68
CA ILE A 383 1.36 -22.81 13.54
C ILE A 383 0.12 -22.14 14.16
N LYS A 384 0.37 -21.25 15.13
CA LYS A 384 -0.59 -20.35 15.80
C LYS A 384 -0.42 -18.89 15.40
N VAL A 385 0.82 -18.44 15.19
CA VAL A 385 1.13 -17.06 14.75
C VAL A 385 1.91 -17.13 13.45
N LEU A 386 1.44 -16.41 12.43
CA LEU A 386 2.04 -16.43 11.09
C LEU A 386 2.40 -15.01 10.64
N TYR A 387 3.68 -14.75 10.43
CA TYR A 387 4.23 -13.45 10.04
C TYR A 387 4.81 -13.48 8.62
N PHE A 388 4.53 -12.45 7.82
CA PHE A 388 5.17 -12.19 6.54
C PHE A 388 5.72 -10.76 6.49
N GLN A 389 7.02 -10.61 6.25
CA GLN A 389 7.67 -9.30 6.16
C GLN A 389 8.45 -9.15 4.85
N LYS A 390 8.01 -8.17 4.05
CA LYS A 390 8.50 -7.82 2.71
C LYS A 390 8.52 -8.97 1.70
N THR A 391 7.86 -10.08 1.99
CA THR A 391 7.92 -11.34 1.25
C THR A 391 7.62 -11.11 -0.25
N PRO A 392 8.61 -11.24 -1.15
CA PRO A 392 8.40 -11.12 -2.59
C PRO A 392 7.37 -12.13 -3.10
N TYR A 393 6.60 -11.73 -4.10
CA TYR A 393 5.55 -12.56 -4.73
C TYR A 393 4.43 -13.08 -3.80
N LEU A 394 4.42 -12.72 -2.51
CA LEU A 394 3.26 -12.94 -1.65
C LEU A 394 2.16 -11.93 -2.01
N ASP A 395 1.10 -12.41 -2.63
CA ASP A 395 -0.13 -11.65 -2.91
C ASP A 395 -1.31 -12.12 -2.04
N ARG A 396 -2.48 -11.47 -2.20
CA ARG A 396 -3.73 -11.82 -1.51
C ARG A 396 -4.17 -13.28 -1.72
N ARG A 397 -3.83 -13.89 -2.86
CA ARG A 397 -4.29 -15.23 -3.28
C ARG A 397 -3.42 -16.31 -2.63
N ILE A 398 -2.09 -16.21 -2.75
CA ILE A 398 -1.14 -17.10 -2.07
C ILE A 398 -1.42 -17.11 -0.56
N LEU A 399 -1.62 -15.93 0.03
CA LEU A 399 -1.95 -15.78 1.45
C LEU A 399 -3.29 -16.47 1.82
N ALA A 400 -4.33 -16.34 0.99
CA ALA A 400 -5.61 -17.02 1.22
C ALA A 400 -5.49 -18.55 1.21
N ILE A 401 -4.70 -19.09 0.27
CA ILE A 401 -4.48 -20.54 0.16
C ILE A 401 -3.70 -21.06 1.39
N ILE A 402 -2.69 -20.31 1.87
CA ILE A 402 -1.94 -20.61 3.10
C ILE A 402 -2.87 -20.62 4.32
N LEU A 403 -3.67 -19.57 4.53
CA LEU A 403 -4.50 -19.41 5.72
C LEU A 403 -5.65 -20.43 5.79
N ARG A 404 -6.19 -20.85 4.64
CA ARG A 404 -7.19 -21.94 4.56
C ARG A 404 -6.61 -23.30 4.97
N ALA A 405 -5.31 -23.52 4.79
CA ALA A 405 -4.64 -24.78 5.11
C ALA A 405 -3.95 -24.82 6.49
N CYS A 406 -3.83 -23.71 7.21
CA CYS A 406 -3.23 -23.64 8.54
C CYS A 406 -4.31 -23.56 9.65
N PRO A 407 -4.90 -24.69 10.10
CA PRO A 407 -6.14 -24.71 10.89
C PRO A 407 -6.07 -24.08 12.28
N ARG A 408 -4.86 -23.82 12.81
CA ARG A 408 -4.63 -23.33 14.18
C ARG A 408 -4.10 -21.91 14.26
N VAL A 409 -3.95 -21.20 13.14
CA VAL A 409 -3.50 -19.80 13.12
C VAL A 409 -4.52 -18.90 13.80
N GLU A 410 -4.15 -18.29 14.93
CA GLU A 410 -4.96 -17.36 15.71
C GLU A 410 -4.58 -15.88 15.45
N MET A 411 -3.35 -15.61 15.00
CA MET A 411 -2.89 -14.25 14.64
C MET A 411 -2.08 -14.23 13.34
N ILE A 412 -2.32 -13.20 12.51
CA ILE A 412 -1.68 -12.97 11.22
C ILE A 412 -0.96 -11.61 11.22
N GLY A 413 0.34 -11.61 10.89
CA GLY A 413 1.15 -10.40 10.71
C GLY A 413 1.60 -10.23 9.26
N ILE A 414 1.39 -9.06 8.66
CA ILE A 414 1.76 -8.77 7.26
C ILE A 414 2.40 -7.38 7.17
N TYR A 415 3.64 -7.28 6.67
CA TYR A 415 4.44 -6.06 6.79
C TYR A 415 5.22 -5.68 5.52
N ASP A 416 4.83 -4.60 4.83
CA ASP A 416 5.47 -3.98 3.64
C ASP A 416 5.72 -5.01 2.49
N CYS A 417 4.84 -6.01 2.35
CA CYS A 417 4.93 -7.04 1.31
C CYS A 417 4.59 -6.47 -0.08
N PRO A 418 5.45 -6.60 -1.11
CA PRO A 418 5.33 -5.83 -2.36
C PRO A 418 4.01 -5.95 -3.14
N LEU A 419 3.35 -7.11 -3.12
CA LEU A 419 2.07 -7.32 -3.84
C LEU A 419 0.83 -7.16 -2.95
N ILE A 420 0.97 -6.75 -1.69
CA ILE A 420 -0.15 -6.50 -0.76
C ILE A 420 -0.24 -5.00 -0.46
N HIS A 421 -1.28 -4.37 -0.99
CA HIS A 421 -1.52 -2.92 -0.89
C HIS A 421 -2.63 -2.58 0.11
N PHE A 422 -2.83 -1.28 0.34
CA PHE A 422 -3.78 -0.77 1.33
C PHE A 422 -5.24 -1.26 1.15
N GLY A 423 -5.65 -1.54 -0.09
CA GLY A 423 -7.00 -2.02 -0.40
C GLY A 423 -7.28 -3.47 0.01
N ASP A 424 -6.23 -4.28 0.23
CA ASP A 424 -6.36 -5.70 0.60
C ASP A 424 -6.95 -5.91 1.99
N VAL A 425 -6.94 -4.89 2.86
CA VAL A 425 -7.53 -4.96 4.20
C VAL A 425 -9.00 -5.42 4.15
N LEU A 426 -9.74 -5.12 3.08
CA LEU A 426 -11.14 -5.55 2.95
C LEU A 426 -11.26 -7.05 2.62
N CYS A 427 -10.58 -7.54 1.58
CA CYS A 427 -10.66 -8.95 1.21
C CYS A 427 -10.00 -9.87 2.26
N LEU A 428 -8.99 -9.38 2.99
CA LEU A 428 -8.41 -10.09 4.14
C LEU A 428 -9.39 -10.19 5.33
N LEU A 429 -10.21 -9.15 5.59
CA LEU A 429 -11.26 -9.23 6.60
C LEU A 429 -12.37 -10.21 6.18
N ASP A 430 -12.74 -10.24 4.90
CA ASP A 430 -13.71 -11.19 4.35
C ASP A 430 -13.19 -12.64 4.40
N LEU A 431 -11.91 -12.86 4.08
CA LEU A 431 -11.22 -14.15 4.23
C LEU A 431 -11.18 -14.61 5.71
N ILE A 432 -10.85 -13.72 6.63
CA ILE A 432 -10.88 -14.02 8.07
C ILE A 432 -12.30 -14.38 8.51
N HIS A 433 -13.34 -13.73 7.97
CA HIS A 433 -14.73 -14.11 8.24
C HIS A 433 -15.08 -15.50 7.69
N GLU A 434 -14.73 -15.78 6.42
CA GLU A 434 -14.94 -17.06 5.74
C GLU A 434 -14.30 -18.21 6.54
N ILE A 435 -13.00 -18.09 6.85
CA ILE A 435 -12.23 -19.07 7.61
C ILE A 435 -12.82 -19.24 9.02
N ASN A 436 -13.12 -18.14 9.72
CA ASN A 436 -13.68 -18.22 11.08
C ASN A 436 -15.12 -18.74 11.12
N ARG A 437 -15.89 -18.64 10.02
CA ARG A 437 -17.21 -19.29 9.92
C ARG A 437 -17.01 -20.81 9.88
N LYS A 438 -16.16 -21.29 8.97
CA LYS A 438 -15.84 -22.72 8.85
C LYS A 438 -15.23 -23.30 10.13
N ARG A 439 -14.18 -22.67 10.68
CA ARG A 439 -13.51 -23.15 11.89
C ARG A 439 -14.43 -23.22 13.12
N ARG A 440 -15.46 -22.37 13.25
CA ARG A 440 -16.47 -22.49 14.32
C ARG A 440 -17.35 -23.72 14.16
N GLN A 441 -17.66 -24.14 12.93
CA GLN A 441 -18.38 -25.38 12.64
C GLN A 441 -17.48 -26.59 12.97
N ASP A 442 -16.21 -26.53 12.54
CA ASP A 442 -15.19 -27.56 12.77
C ASP A 442 -14.63 -27.60 14.22
N LYS A 443 -15.10 -26.73 15.13
CA LYS A 443 -14.59 -26.53 16.50
C LYS A 443 -13.09 -26.20 16.60
N LEU A 444 -12.51 -25.59 15.57
CA LEU A 444 -11.09 -25.21 15.47
C LEU A 444 -10.83 -23.78 15.99
N PRO A 445 -9.57 -23.45 16.37
CA PRO A 445 -9.19 -22.11 16.81
C PRO A 445 -9.44 -21.04 15.73
N VAL A 446 -10.14 -19.97 16.11
CA VAL A 446 -10.42 -18.83 15.22
C VAL A 446 -9.25 -17.84 15.18
N ILE A 447 -9.09 -17.17 14.04
CA ILE A 447 -8.22 -15.99 13.90
C ILE A 447 -8.86 -14.85 14.72
N LYS A 448 -8.14 -14.40 15.76
CA LYS A 448 -8.57 -13.36 16.71
C LYS A 448 -7.96 -11.99 16.39
N ALA A 449 -6.81 -11.96 15.73
CA ALA A 449 -6.03 -10.75 15.54
C ALA A 449 -5.36 -10.66 14.16
N LEU A 450 -5.18 -9.43 13.66
CA LEU A 450 -4.51 -9.10 12.41
C LEU A 450 -3.67 -7.84 12.60
N ASP A 451 -2.34 -7.95 12.51
CA ASP A 451 -1.44 -6.79 12.49
C ASP A 451 -0.96 -6.54 11.05
N PHE A 452 -1.36 -5.40 10.48
CA PHE A 452 -1.33 -5.17 9.03
C PHE A 452 -0.63 -3.86 8.69
N PHE A 453 0.54 -3.94 8.06
CA PHE A 453 1.23 -2.82 7.43
C PHE A 453 1.32 -3.11 5.92
N PRO A 454 0.41 -2.57 5.08
CA PRO A 454 0.47 -2.77 3.64
C PRO A 454 1.70 -2.10 3.02
N ARG A 455 1.96 -2.40 1.74
CA ARG A 455 3.01 -1.74 0.94
C ARG A 455 2.93 -0.22 1.09
N TYR A 456 4.02 0.42 1.51
CA TYR A 456 4.11 1.87 1.66
C TYR A 456 5.03 2.48 0.60
N HIS A 457 4.48 3.33 -0.26
CA HIS A 457 5.16 3.89 -1.43
C HIS A 457 5.97 5.15 -1.06
N LYS A 458 7.27 4.93 -0.79
CA LYS A 458 8.26 5.93 -0.32
C LYS A 458 8.79 6.87 -1.43
N GLY A 459 8.40 6.65 -2.69
CA GLY A 459 8.99 7.29 -3.87
C GLY A 459 10.48 6.95 -4.05
N MET A 460 11.15 7.68 -4.95
CA MET A 460 12.59 7.52 -5.18
C MET A 460 13.42 7.88 -3.93
N PRO A 461 14.50 7.17 -3.60
CA PRO A 461 15.24 7.37 -2.34
C PRO A 461 16.09 8.66 -2.29
N TYR A 462 16.26 9.36 -3.41
CA TYR A 462 17.04 10.60 -3.55
C TYR A 462 16.23 11.71 -4.25
N GLN A 463 16.76 12.93 -4.25
CA GLN A 463 16.17 14.10 -4.91
C GLN A 463 16.00 13.88 -6.43
N HIS A 464 14.76 14.02 -6.92
CA HIS A 464 14.37 14.03 -8.33
C HIS A 464 13.05 14.84 -8.43
N PRO A 465 12.72 15.50 -9.56
CA PRO A 465 11.44 16.20 -9.73
C PRO A 465 10.20 15.30 -9.54
N TRP A 466 10.37 13.98 -9.67
CA TRP A 466 9.37 12.94 -9.41
C TRP A 466 9.88 11.96 -8.32
N ALA A 467 10.36 12.49 -7.19
CA ALA A 467 10.73 11.75 -5.98
C ALA A 467 9.73 12.01 -4.84
N GLU A 468 8.46 11.78 -5.09
CA GLU A 468 7.36 12.11 -4.19
C GLU A 468 7.02 10.95 -3.24
N THR A 469 6.79 11.23 -1.96
CA THR A 469 6.19 10.22 -1.07
C THR A 469 4.68 10.44 -1.06
N TYR A 470 3.94 9.58 -1.77
CA TYR A 470 2.47 9.51 -1.74
C TYR A 470 1.94 8.52 -0.70
N GLY A 471 2.77 7.57 -0.24
CA GLY A 471 2.44 6.59 0.82
C GLY A 471 1.47 5.49 0.38
N LEU A 472 0.26 5.87 -0.06
CA LEU A 472 -0.82 4.96 -0.50
C LEU A 472 -0.63 4.41 -1.91
N THR A 473 -0.26 5.29 -2.85
CA THR A 473 -0.14 5.03 -4.28
C THR A 473 1.31 5.18 -4.69
N TRP A 474 1.75 4.49 -5.74
CA TRP A 474 3.08 4.72 -6.31
C TRP A 474 3.18 6.10 -6.98
N GLY A 475 2.16 6.51 -7.73
CA GLY A 475 2.17 7.76 -8.51
C GLY A 475 1.12 8.80 -8.08
N PRO A 476 1.14 9.99 -8.73
CA PRO A 476 0.03 10.94 -8.67
C PRO A 476 -1.26 10.34 -9.24
N GLN A 477 -2.34 10.41 -8.47
CA GLN A 477 -3.68 9.92 -8.81
C GLN A 477 -4.73 11.04 -8.61
N LYS A 478 -6.00 10.83 -8.98
CA LYS A 478 -7.05 11.86 -8.77
C LYS A 478 -7.36 12.03 -7.28
N LEU A 479 -7.24 13.24 -6.72
CA LEU A 479 -7.42 13.52 -5.28
C LEU A 479 -8.80 13.09 -4.77
N ASP A 480 -9.86 13.36 -5.54
CA ASP A 480 -11.26 13.02 -5.19
C ASP A 480 -11.49 11.51 -5.07
N ILE A 481 -10.71 10.69 -5.81
CA ILE A 481 -10.70 9.23 -5.65
C ILE A 481 -9.86 8.83 -4.43
N VAL A 482 -8.63 9.33 -4.30
CA VAL A 482 -7.69 8.89 -3.24
C VAL A 482 -8.20 9.27 -1.85
N GLN A 483 -8.59 10.53 -1.61
CA GLN A 483 -9.03 10.98 -0.29
C GLN A 483 -10.33 10.30 0.14
N ARG A 484 -11.37 10.31 -0.70
CA ARG A 484 -12.65 9.68 -0.37
C ARG A 484 -12.52 8.15 -0.29
N GLY A 485 -11.69 7.56 -1.15
CA GLY A 485 -11.43 6.12 -1.17
C GLY A 485 -10.66 5.63 0.06
N PHE A 486 -9.63 6.37 0.49
CA PHE A 486 -8.86 6.09 1.70
C PHE A 486 -9.78 6.01 2.92
N PHE A 487 -10.56 7.06 3.18
CA PHE A 487 -11.49 7.08 4.31
C PHE A 487 -12.65 6.07 4.17
N CYS A 488 -13.14 5.79 2.95
CA CYS A 488 -14.13 4.74 2.69
C CYS A 488 -13.60 3.34 3.07
N ILE A 489 -12.36 3.02 2.70
CA ILE A 489 -11.72 1.74 3.02
C ILE A 489 -11.46 1.63 4.54
N ILE A 490 -10.93 2.69 5.18
CA ILE A 490 -10.79 2.74 6.65
C ILE A 490 -12.13 2.47 7.34
N PHE A 491 -13.20 3.13 6.91
CA PHE A 491 -14.52 3.04 7.52
C PHE A 491 -15.12 1.62 7.41
N LYS A 492 -15.06 1.02 6.21
CA LYS A 492 -15.46 -0.38 5.99
C LYS A 492 -14.62 -1.34 6.85
N ALA A 493 -13.29 -1.20 6.81
CA ALA A 493 -12.39 -2.08 7.55
C ALA A 493 -12.61 -2.00 9.07
N PHE A 494 -12.80 -0.79 9.61
CA PHE A 494 -13.10 -0.58 11.03
C PHE A 494 -14.43 -1.22 11.43
N MET A 495 -15.49 -0.99 10.65
CA MET A 495 -16.81 -1.55 10.96
C MET A 495 -16.84 -3.08 10.85
N LYS A 496 -16.09 -3.67 9.90
CA LYS A 496 -15.87 -5.13 9.81
C LYS A 496 -15.08 -5.67 11.00
N ALA A 497 -13.93 -5.06 11.32
CA ALA A 497 -13.09 -5.48 12.44
C ALA A 497 -13.81 -5.40 13.80
N LYS A 498 -14.57 -4.33 14.06
CA LYS A 498 -15.35 -4.20 15.30
C LYS A 498 -16.55 -5.16 15.37
N ALA A 499 -17.11 -5.62 14.23
CA ALA A 499 -18.12 -6.67 14.22
C ALA A 499 -17.54 -8.04 14.59
N MET A 500 -16.38 -8.37 14.00
CA MET A 500 -15.70 -9.64 14.21
C MET A 500 -14.97 -9.73 15.57
N LYS A 501 -14.83 -8.60 16.27
CA LYS A 501 -13.94 -8.44 17.44
C LYS A 501 -12.50 -8.81 17.09
N LEU A 502 -12.02 -8.30 15.96
CA LEU A 502 -10.65 -8.53 15.49
C LEU A 502 -9.69 -7.53 16.16
N ASP A 503 -8.72 -8.07 16.88
CA ASP A 503 -7.73 -7.30 17.61
C ASP A 503 -6.52 -6.90 16.73
N LEU A 504 -5.67 -6.04 17.31
CA LEU A 504 -4.49 -5.38 16.73
C LEU A 504 -4.79 -4.36 15.61
N LEU A 505 -5.64 -4.69 14.62
CA LEU A 505 -5.80 -3.90 13.38
C LEU A 505 -6.16 -2.43 13.59
N PHE A 506 -6.90 -2.09 14.64
CA PHE A 506 -7.24 -0.70 15.00
C PHE A 506 -6.87 -0.38 16.45
N SER A 507 -5.89 -1.09 17.01
CA SER A 507 -5.36 -0.83 18.34
C SER A 507 -4.36 0.33 18.30
N LYS A 508 -4.46 1.24 19.27
CA LYS A 508 -3.55 2.38 19.46
C LYS A 508 -2.08 1.97 19.27
N GLY A 509 -1.44 2.51 18.25
CA GLY A 509 -0.01 2.35 17.99
C GLY A 509 0.42 1.02 17.35
N ASN A 510 -0.50 0.16 16.91
CA ASN A 510 -0.17 -1.05 16.14
C ASN A 510 0.04 -0.73 14.66
N ALA A 511 0.52 -1.71 13.87
CA ALA A 511 1.16 -1.43 12.59
C ALA A 511 0.25 -0.73 11.57
N PHE A 512 -1.06 -1.02 11.56
CA PHE A 512 -1.99 -0.34 10.66
C PHE A 512 -2.26 1.11 11.07
N CYS A 513 -2.45 1.41 12.36
CA CYS A 513 -2.55 2.80 12.82
C CYS A 513 -1.25 3.57 12.54
N ASP A 514 -0.10 2.95 12.79
CA ASP A 514 1.22 3.47 12.45
C ASP A 514 1.42 3.62 10.93
N PHE A 515 0.69 2.89 10.07
CA PHE A 515 0.64 3.13 8.61
C PHE A 515 -0.25 4.34 8.29
N LEU A 516 -1.48 4.36 8.81
CA LEU A 516 -2.47 5.41 8.51
C LEU A 516 -1.97 6.80 8.91
N PHE A 517 -1.29 6.95 10.05
CA PHE A 517 -0.69 8.22 10.48
C PHE A 517 0.53 8.65 9.64
N LYS A 518 1.10 7.78 8.80
CA LYS A 518 2.20 8.10 7.86
C LYS A 518 1.71 8.41 6.44
N VAL A 519 0.40 8.34 6.17
CA VAL A 519 -0.17 8.71 4.87
C VAL A 519 -0.19 10.24 4.72
N PRO A 520 0.33 10.82 3.61
CA PRO A 520 0.29 12.25 3.35
C PRO A 520 -1.14 12.82 3.36
N ASN A 521 -1.48 13.50 4.43
CA ASN A 521 -2.72 14.24 4.63
C ASN A 521 -2.48 15.33 5.70
N TYR A 522 -3.43 16.24 5.90
CA TYR A 522 -3.30 17.22 6.99
C TYR A 522 -3.19 16.49 8.35
N SER A 523 -2.40 17.03 9.26
CA SER A 523 -1.93 16.35 10.48
C SER A 523 -3.04 15.66 11.29
N LEU A 524 -4.14 16.36 11.54
CA LEU A 524 -5.24 15.88 12.37
C LEU A 524 -6.26 15.00 11.61
N ALA A 525 -6.08 14.75 10.31
CA ALA A 525 -7.08 14.10 9.45
C ALA A 525 -7.45 12.68 9.90
N VAL A 526 -6.47 11.79 9.98
CA VAL A 526 -6.66 10.40 10.40
C VAL A 526 -7.01 10.30 11.90
N PRO A 527 -6.31 11.00 12.82
CA PRO A 527 -6.69 11.02 14.24
C PRO A 527 -8.15 11.43 14.47
N SER A 528 -8.63 12.49 13.82
CA SER A 528 -10.04 12.92 13.91
C SER A 528 -11.02 11.89 13.36
N PHE A 529 -10.66 11.22 12.25
CA PHE A 529 -11.50 10.20 11.62
C PHE A 529 -11.66 8.97 12.51
N LEU A 530 -10.55 8.47 13.07
CA LEU A 530 -10.57 7.33 14.01
C LEU A 530 -11.35 7.69 15.29
N ASP A 531 -11.18 8.91 15.82
CA ASP A 531 -11.90 9.41 17.00
C ASP A 531 -13.42 9.45 16.78
N ALA A 532 -13.86 9.91 15.60
CA ALA A 532 -15.28 9.91 15.24
C ALA A 532 -15.84 8.48 15.13
N MET A 533 -15.12 7.55 14.51
CA MET A 533 -15.55 6.15 14.43
C MET A 533 -15.66 5.47 15.80
N TYR A 534 -14.72 5.73 16.72
CA TYR A 534 -14.78 5.18 18.08
C TYR A 534 -15.95 5.78 18.89
N ARG A 535 -16.17 7.09 18.84
CA ARG A 535 -17.34 7.73 19.47
C ARG A 535 -18.66 7.22 18.89
N LEU A 536 -18.74 6.97 17.59
CA LEU A 536 -19.92 6.38 16.93
C LEU A 536 -20.27 4.98 17.48
N VAL A 537 -19.25 4.15 17.72
CA VAL A 537 -19.42 2.82 18.35
C VAL A 537 -19.87 2.96 19.81
N ASP A 538 -19.30 3.89 20.58
CA ASP A 538 -19.67 4.08 21.98
C ASP A 538 -21.07 4.69 22.16
N LEU A 539 -21.52 5.59 21.27
CA LEU A 539 -22.93 6.02 21.23
C LEU A 539 -23.86 4.81 21.02
N GLN A 540 -23.56 3.95 20.05
CA GLN A 540 -24.36 2.76 19.78
C GLN A 540 -24.35 1.74 20.93
N ARG A 541 -23.27 1.64 21.69
CA ARG A 541 -23.16 0.79 22.89
C ARG A 541 -23.99 1.30 24.06
N LYS A 542 -24.02 2.62 24.28
CA LYS A 542 -24.63 3.24 25.47
C LYS A 542 -26.15 3.05 25.59
N LYS A 543 -26.85 2.64 24.51
CA LYS A 543 -28.29 2.32 24.42
C LYS A 543 -29.31 3.40 24.85
N LYS A 544 -28.89 4.43 25.60
CA LYS A 544 -29.65 5.68 25.76
C LYS A 544 -29.99 6.25 24.38
N LEU A 545 -31.05 7.06 24.31
CA LEU A 545 -31.20 8.02 23.21
C LEU A 545 -30.05 9.03 23.34
N GLY A 546 -28.91 8.74 22.70
CA GLY A 546 -27.96 9.78 22.35
C GLY A 546 -28.70 10.75 21.45
N THR A 547 -28.65 12.04 21.78
CA THR A 547 -29.44 13.03 21.05
C THR A 547 -29.07 13.03 19.56
N ASP A 548 -30.00 13.34 18.67
CA ASP A 548 -29.69 13.41 17.23
C ASP A 548 -28.57 14.43 16.95
N ASN A 549 -28.42 15.42 17.86
CA ASN A 549 -27.27 16.30 17.97
C ASN A 549 -25.93 15.56 18.12
N GLU A 550 -25.74 14.75 19.18
CA GLU A 550 -24.50 13.96 19.37
C GLU A 550 -24.18 13.10 18.14
N ARG A 551 -25.21 12.44 17.57
CA ARG A 551 -25.05 11.60 16.39
C ARG A 551 -24.63 12.42 15.16
N LYS A 552 -25.22 13.61 14.95
CA LYS A 552 -24.80 14.53 13.88
C LYS A 552 -23.42 15.13 14.11
N GLN A 553 -23.05 15.49 15.33
CA GLN A 553 -21.70 15.98 15.67
C GLN A 553 -20.62 14.94 15.36
N VAL A 554 -20.83 13.68 15.75
CA VAL A 554 -19.93 12.57 15.40
C VAL A 554 -19.89 12.32 13.88
N THR A 555 -21.03 12.40 13.18
CA THR A 555 -21.08 12.27 11.72
C THR A 555 -20.34 13.42 11.02
N TYR A 556 -20.42 14.64 11.55
CA TYR A 556 -19.67 15.79 11.05
C TYR A 556 -18.16 15.60 11.20
N ASP A 557 -17.71 15.19 12.40
CA ASP A 557 -16.30 14.91 12.67
C ASP A 557 -15.75 13.78 11.79
N LEU A 558 -16.58 12.76 11.47
CA LEU A 558 -16.25 11.67 10.55
C LEU A 558 -16.11 12.18 9.10
N LEU A 559 -17.01 13.06 8.64
CA LEU A 559 -17.01 13.55 7.27
C LEU A 559 -16.02 14.69 7.01
N LYS A 560 -15.64 15.47 8.04
CA LYS A 560 -14.71 16.60 7.92
C LYS A 560 -13.39 16.23 7.20
N PRO A 561 -12.65 15.17 7.61
CA PRO A 561 -11.45 14.72 6.89
C PRO A 561 -11.70 14.27 5.44
N VAL A 562 -12.91 13.76 5.15
CA VAL A 562 -13.31 13.28 3.81
C VAL A 562 -13.57 14.45 2.85
N ARG A 563 -14.06 15.59 3.37
CA ARG A 563 -14.50 16.75 2.56
C ARG A 563 -13.44 17.84 2.39
N ILE A 564 -12.55 18.02 3.37
CA ILE A 564 -11.56 19.12 3.38
C ILE A 564 -10.74 19.19 2.08
N ASP A 565 -10.67 20.40 1.51
CA ASP A 565 -10.02 20.76 0.23
C ASP A 565 -10.60 20.07 -1.04
N LEU A 566 -11.58 19.18 -0.92
CA LEU A 566 -12.41 18.73 -2.05
C LEU A 566 -13.64 19.61 -2.24
N GLU A 567 -14.33 19.97 -1.15
CA GLU A 567 -15.61 20.69 -1.20
C GLU A 567 -15.45 22.18 -0.85
N LYS A 568 -16.11 23.05 -1.62
CA LYS A 568 -16.11 24.50 -1.41
C LYS A 568 -17.09 24.86 -0.28
N GLY A 569 -16.71 25.80 0.58
CA GLY A 569 -17.63 26.39 1.55
C GLY A 569 -17.83 25.62 2.87
N ILE A 570 -16.90 24.74 3.27
CA ILE A 570 -16.99 23.97 4.54
C ILE A 570 -17.16 24.87 5.78
N SER A 571 -16.57 26.07 5.80
CA SER A 571 -16.80 27.10 6.84
C SER A 571 -18.26 27.56 6.95
N HIS A 572 -19.08 27.29 5.94
CA HIS A 572 -20.50 27.65 5.83
C HIS A 572 -21.43 26.43 5.90
N ASP A 573 -20.93 25.27 6.39
CA ASP A 573 -21.72 24.05 6.58
C ASP A 573 -22.95 24.27 7.48
N TRP A 574 -22.84 25.20 8.44
CA TRP A 574 -23.94 25.59 9.33
C TRP A 574 -24.72 26.80 8.80
N PRO A 575 -26.07 26.79 8.81
CA PRO A 575 -26.94 25.67 9.20
C PRO A 575 -27.20 24.70 8.04
N HIS A 576 -27.04 25.13 6.80
CA HIS A 576 -27.73 24.50 5.67
C HIS A 576 -27.31 23.04 5.42
N TRP A 577 -26.01 22.76 5.30
CA TRP A 577 -25.51 21.42 5.02
C TRP A 577 -25.66 20.50 6.24
N TYR A 578 -25.24 20.96 7.41
CA TYR A 578 -25.30 20.19 8.67
C TYR A 578 -26.74 19.78 9.07
N ILE A 579 -27.72 20.67 8.87
CA ILE A 579 -29.11 20.36 9.18
C ILE A 579 -29.78 19.56 8.05
N ASN A 580 -29.66 19.99 6.78
CA ASN A 580 -30.56 19.56 5.71
C ASN A 580 -29.97 18.60 4.67
N ILE A 581 -28.64 18.40 4.65
CA ILE A 581 -27.95 17.58 3.63
C ILE A 581 -27.23 16.41 4.27
N MET A 582 -26.38 16.67 5.27
CA MET A 582 -25.52 15.67 5.91
C MET A 582 -26.33 14.48 6.44
N GLY A 583 -26.09 13.30 5.87
CA GLY A 583 -26.75 12.05 6.25
C GLY A 583 -28.20 11.89 5.79
N LYS A 584 -28.74 12.81 4.98
CA LYS A 584 -30.12 12.73 4.46
C LYS A 584 -30.30 11.62 3.42
N TYR A 585 -29.29 11.39 2.60
CA TYR A 585 -29.30 10.37 1.55
C TYR A 585 -28.13 9.41 1.73
N LEU A 586 -28.39 8.13 1.50
CA LEU A 586 -27.35 7.15 1.28
C LEU A 586 -27.34 6.77 -0.20
N VAL A 587 -26.15 6.49 -0.70
CA VAL A 587 -25.84 6.26 -2.10
C VAL A 587 -25.32 4.84 -2.25
N PHE A 588 -25.95 4.08 -3.13
CA PHE A 588 -25.59 2.71 -3.43
C PHE A 588 -24.41 2.62 -4.42
N CYS A 589 -23.52 1.63 -4.23
CA CYS A 589 -22.36 1.35 -5.07
C CYS A 589 -22.48 -0.01 -5.79
N SER A 590 -22.51 0.01 -7.12
CA SER A 590 -22.68 -1.21 -7.93
C SER A 590 -21.52 -2.20 -7.85
N SER A 591 -20.27 -1.74 -7.69
CA SER A 591 -19.13 -2.65 -7.56
C SER A 591 -19.18 -3.49 -6.30
N CYS A 592 -19.50 -2.91 -5.13
CA CYS A 592 -19.38 -3.61 -3.85
C CYS A 592 -20.70 -3.92 -3.13
N GLY A 593 -21.87 -3.47 -3.63
CA GLY A 593 -23.16 -3.77 -3.02
C GLY A 593 -23.48 -2.98 -1.75
N TYR A 594 -22.64 -2.01 -1.39
CA TYR A 594 -22.82 -1.16 -0.22
C TYR A 594 -23.57 0.13 -0.55
N GLU A 595 -24.53 0.46 0.31
CA GLU A 595 -25.15 1.78 0.44
C GLU A 595 -24.44 2.57 1.55
N MET A 596 -23.97 3.77 1.24
CA MET A 596 -23.09 4.60 2.09
C MET A 596 -23.40 6.09 1.96
N LEU A 597 -22.96 6.91 2.93
CA LEU A 597 -22.95 8.37 2.80
C LEU A 597 -22.33 8.85 1.46
N GLU A 598 -22.91 9.89 0.85
CA GLU A 598 -22.53 10.36 -0.48
C GLU A 598 -21.09 10.91 -0.58
N GLU A 599 -20.53 11.34 0.55
CA GLU A 599 -19.16 11.84 0.67
C GLU A 599 -18.10 10.78 0.37
N PHE A 600 -18.46 9.48 0.40
CA PHE A 600 -17.60 8.38 -0.05
C PHE A 600 -17.69 8.11 -1.57
N PHE A 601 -18.42 8.94 -2.31
CA PHE A 601 -18.51 8.94 -3.77
C PHE A 601 -17.91 10.23 -4.34
N THR A 602 -17.21 10.08 -5.47
CA THR A 602 -16.73 11.22 -6.26
C THR A 602 -17.91 12.03 -6.82
N ALA A 603 -17.69 13.30 -7.13
CA ALA A 603 -18.76 14.15 -7.66
C ALA A 603 -19.39 13.56 -8.94
N ALA A 604 -18.57 12.99 -9.84
CA ALA A 604 -19.04 12.29 -11.03
C ALA A 604 -19.84 11.02 -10.71
N ALA A 605 -19.45 10.24 -9.69
CA ALA A 605 -20.16 9.03 -9.30
C ALA A 605 -21.55 9.33 -8.70
N ARG A 606 -21.70 10.39 -7.89
CA ARG A 606 -23.02 10.82 -7.37
C ARG A 606 -24.02 11.05 -8.51
N ASN A 607 -23.58 11.67 -9.59
CA ASN A 607 -24.37 11.96 -10.79
C ASN A 607 -24.52 10.76 -11.75
N SER A 608 -23.78 9.67 -11.56
CA SER A 608 -23.85 8.47 -12.42
C SER A 608 -25.12 7.66 -12.15
N GLN A 609 -25.59 6.90 -13.15
CA GLN A 609 -26.77 6.03 -13.01
C GLN A 609 -26.51 4.89 -12.01
N PRO A 610 -27.52 4.36 -11.29
CA PRO A 610 -27.30 3.42 -10.18
C PRO A 610 -26.51 2.15 -10.53
N HIS A 611 -26.61 1.63 -11.74
CA HIS A 611 -25.86 0.43 -12.18
C HIS A 611 -24.38 0.74 -12.53
N THR A 612 -24.05 1.95 -13.02
CA THR A 612 -22.66 2.39 -13.27
C THR A 612 -22.01 3.08 -12.05
N ARG A 613 -22.79 3.40 -11.02
CA ARG A 613 -22.33 4.19 -9.85
C ARG A 613 -21.39 3.41 -8.94
N VAL A 614 -20.10 3.77 -8.95
CA VAL A 614 -19.07 3.17 -8.09
C VAL A 614 -18.53 4.16 -7.04
N CYS A 615 -18.37 3.72 -5.79
CA CYS A 615 -17.81 4.53 -4.71
C CYS A 615 -16.30 4.71 -4.83
N ALA A 616 -15.76 5.77 -4.21
CA ALA A 616 -14.34 6.09 -4.28
C ALA A 616 -13.44 4.98 -3.68
N GLY A 617 -13.92 4.20 -2.70
CA GLY A 617 -13.17 3.05 -2.16
C GLY A 617 -12.88 1.97 -3.21
N CYS A 618 -13.87 1.61 -4.03
CA CYS A 618 -13.73 0.62 -5.09
C CYS A 618 -12.94 1.17 -6.29
N LEU A 619 -13.09 2.46 -6.60
CA LEU A 619 -12.23 3.15 -7.57
C LEU A 619 -10.77 3.19 -7.11
N LEU A 620 -10.50 3.36 -5.82
CA LEU A 620 -9.16 3.31 -5.26
C LEU A 620 -8.59 1.89 -5.23
N GLN A 621 -9.38 0.87 -4.89
CA GLN A 621 -8.95 -0.53 -5.01
C GLN A 621 -8.52 -0.86 -6.44
N LEU A 622 -9.34 -0.56 -7.46
CA LEU A 622 -8.96 -0.73 -8.86
C LEU A 622 -7.67 0.02 -9.20
N ARG A 623 -7.56 1.31 -8.81
CA ARG A 623 -6.35 2.10 -9.09
C ARG A 623 -5.09 1.54 -8.45
N LEU A 624 -5.21 0.84 -7.32
CA LEU A 624 -4.10 0.17 -6.64
C LEU A 624 -3.81 -1.23 -7.21
N ASP A 625 -4.81 -1.96 -7.72
CA ASP A 625 -4.62 -3.19 -8.51
C ASP A 625 -3.87 -2.88 -9.82
N ASP A 626 -4.24 -1.77 -10.48
CA ASP A 626 -3.71 -1.29 -11.77
C ASP A 626 -2.28 -0.70 -11.73
N GLU A 627 -1.68 -0.46 -10.55
CA GLU A 627 -0.35 0.20 -10.51
C GLU A 627 0.74 -0.72 -11.09
N GLY A 628 1.43 -0.23 -12.13
CA GLY A 628 2.54 -0.93 -12.80
C GLY A 628 3.89 -0.82 -12.07
N ASP A 629 3.90 -0.36 -10.83
CA ASP A 629 5.12 -0.10 -10.05
C ASP A 629 5.88 -1.39 -9.76
N HIS A 630 7.21 -1.38 -9.91
CA HIS A 630 8.05 -2.55 -9.65
C HIS A 630 7.57 -3.81 -10.39
N LEU A 631 7.05 -3.58 -11.60
CA LEU A 631 6.42 -4.56 -12.49
C LEU A 631 5.29 -5.39 -11.85
N LYS A 632 4.64 -4.87 -10.80
CA LYS A 632 3.55 -5.49 -10.04
C LYS A 632 2.49 -6.15 -10.93
N THR A 633 1.99 -5.47 -11.97
CA THR A 633 1.02 -6.07 -12.91
C THR A 633 1.58 -7.31 -13.61
N LYS A 634 2.82 -7.27 -14.11
CA LYS A 634 3.47 -8.44 -14.75
C LYS A 634 3.65 -9.58 -13.72
N LYS A 635 4.07 -9.28 -12.48
CA LYS A 635 4.23 -10.25 -11.39
C LYS A 635 2.92 -10.90 -10.96
N THR A 636 1.86 -10.12 -10.80
CA THR A 636 0.50 -10.60 -10.47
C THR A 636 -0.04 -11.50 -11.58
N THR A 637 0.14 -11.13 -12.85
CA THR A 637 -0.21 -11.96 -14.01
C THR A 637 0.59 -13.26 -14.06
N THR A 638 1.89 -13.22 -13.74
CA THR A 638 2.71 -14.44 -13.61
C THR A 638 2.09 -15.39 -12.57
N LEU A 639 1.77 -14.89 -11.37
CA LEU A 639 1.12 -15.70 -10.33
C LEU A 639 -0.29 -16.18 -10.73
N THR A 640 -1.04 -15.45 -11.56
CA THR A 640 -2.36 -15.91 -12.07
C THR A 640 -2.26 -17.25 -12.80
N THR A 641 -1.12 -17.56 -13.42
CA THR A 641 -0.86 -18.86 -14.08
C THR A 641 -0.99 -20.06 -13.12
N LEU A 642 -0.89 -19.87 -11.79
CA LEU A 642 -1.11 -20.91 -10.78
C LEU A 642 -2.60 -21.17 -10.46
N PHE A 643 -3.51 -20.32 -10.94
CA PHE A 643 -4.92 -20.28 -10.53
C PHE A 643 -5.86 -20.27 -11.76
N PRO A 644 -5.93 -21.37 -12.55
CA PRO A 644 -6.65 -21.38 -13.82
C PRO A 644 -8.16 -21.07 -13.69
N ASP A 645 -8.79 -21.50 -12.59
CA ASP A 645 -10.23 -21.32 -12.34
C ASP A 645 -10.58 -20.00 -11.61
N TRP A 646 -9.58 -19.15 -11.34
CA TRP A 646 -9.74 -17.91 -10.58
C TRP A 646 -10.26 -16.77 -11.46
N ASP A 647 -11.47 -16.30 -11.16
CA ASP A 647 -11.96 -15.00 -11.59
C ASP A 647 -11.75 -13.94 -10.50
N GLY A 648 -11.01 -12.88 -10.82
CA GLY A 648 -10.80 -11.71 -9.97
C GLY A 648 -12.08 -10.93 -9.66
N LYS A 649 -13.12 -11.07 -10.51
CA LYS A 649 -14.41 -10.37 -10.36
C LYS A 649 -15.46 -11.11 -9.55
N CYS A 650 -15.19 -12.34 -9.09
CA CYS A 650 -16.07 -13.03 -8.14
C CYS A 650 -16.15 -12.27 -6.80
N PHE A 651 -17.28 -12.42 -6.10
CA PHE A 651 -17.50 -11.81 -4.79
C PHE A 651 -17.01 -12.71 -3.66
N ASN A 652 -16.34 -12.12 -2.67
CA ASN A 652 -15.98 -12.82 -1.43
C ASN A 652 -17.18 -12.94 -0.49
N SER A 653 -17.06 -13.85 0.48
CA SER A 653 -18.00 -13.98 1.60
C SER A 653 -17.88 -12.79 2.57
N ASP A 654 -18.50 -11.66 2.22
CA ASP A 654 -18.42 -10.38 2.91
C ASP A 654 -18.58 -10.48 4.45
N ALA A 655 -17.59 -9.96 5.18
CA ALA A 655 -17.58 -9.89 6.64
C ALA A 655 -18.60 -8.87 7.18
N PRO A 656 -19.36 -9.20 8.24
CA PRO A 656 -20.45 -8.36 8.76
C PRO A 656 -19.97 -7.00 9.28
N LEU A 657 -20.85 -6.00 9.29
CA LEU A 657 -20.61 -4.67 9.86
C LEU A 657 -21.06 -4.58 11.32
N ALA A 658 -20.35 -3.78 12.12
CA ALA A 658 -20.75 -3.46 13.49
C ALA A 658 -22.07 -2.68 13.51
N ALA A 659 -22.91 -2.90 14.53
CA ALA A 659 -24.27 -2.32 14.57
C ALA A 659 -24.31 -0.77 14.63
N ALA A 660 -23.17 -0.12 14.90
CA ALA A 660 -22.92 1.32 14.81
C ALA A 660 -22.92 1.88 13.37
N ALA A 661 -22.75 1.01 12.37
CA ALA A 661 -22.85 1.36 10.95
C ALA A 661 -24.27 1.73 10.49
N ARG A 662 -25.32 1.28 11.20
CA ARG A 662 -26.73 1.44 10.78
C ARG A 662 -27.08 2.90 10.53
N GLY A 663 -27.56 3.19 9.31
CA GLY A 663 -27.91 4.54 8.86
C GLY A 663 -26.72 5.39 8.37
N ILE A 664 -25.54 4.78 8.19
CA ILE A 664 -24.33 5.43 7.65
C ILE A 664 -23.67 4.55 6.58
N ILE A 665 -23.65 3.22 6.80
CA ILE A 665 -23.31 2.20 5.80
C ILE A 665 -24.14 0.94 6.01
N SER A 666 -24.60 0.32 4.92
CA SER A 666 -25.19 -1.01 4.93
C SER A 666 -24.84 -1.78 3.65
N LEU A 667 -24.67 -3.10 3.78
CA LEU A 667 -24.61 -4.01 2.63
C LEU A 667 -26.05 -4.31 2.20
N LYS A 668 -26.37 -4.16 0.91
CA LYS A 668 -27.72 -4.42 0.37
C LYS A 668 -27.80 -5.73 -0.39
N SER A 669 -26.78 -6.07 -1.17
CA SER A 669 -26.74 -7.30 -1.96
C SER A 669 -25.29 -7.75 -2.25
N THR A 670 -25.06 -9.05 -2.17
CA THR A 670 -23.86 -9.75 -2.63
C THR A 670 -24.05 -10.48 -3.96
N VAL A 671 -25.26 -10.46 -4.54
CA VAL A 671 -25.69 -11.35 -5.64
C VAL A 671 -26.29 -10.54 -6.79
N SER A 672 -25.92 -10.89 -8.03
CA SER A 672 -26.60 -10.44 -9.24
C SER A 672 -27.89 -11.23 -9.45
N GLU A 673 -29.00 -10.75 -8.91
CA GLU A 673 -30.33 -11.30 -9.19
C GLU A 673 -30.71 -11.00 -10.64
N ARG A 674 -30.72 -12.06 -11.48
CA ARG A 674 -31.16 -11.99 -12.87
C ARG A 674 -32.68 -12.17 -12.93
N PRO A 675 -33.45 -11.20 -13.45
CA PRO A 675 -34.83 -11.47 -13.84
C PRO A 675 -34.83 -12.50 -14.99
N ALA A 676 -36.00 -13.07 -15.28
CA ALA A 676 -36.15 -13.97 -16.42
C ALA A 676 -35.67 -13.28 -17.72
N PRO A 677 -34.96 -14.00 -18.61
CA PRO A 677 -34.54 -13.43 -19.90
C PRO A 677 -35.77 -13.03 -20.73
N PRO A 678 -35.64 -12.09 -21.68
CA PRO A 678 -36.79 -11.58 -22.43
C PRO A 678 -37.51 -12.72 -23.16
N ALA A 679 -38.83 -12.61 -23.29
CA ALA A 679 -39.60 -13.57 -24.06
C ALA A 679 -39.10 -13.62 -25.52
N LEU A 680 -39.19 -14.80 -26.14
CA LEU A 680 -38.92 -14.94 -27.57
C LEU A 680 -39.90 -14.06 -28.36
N MET A 681 -39.37 -13.32 -29.33
CA MET A 681 -40.13 -12.43 -30.20
C MET A 681 -39.96 -12.87 -31.66
N LEU A 682 -40.96 -12.56 -32.48
CA LEU A 682 -40.86 -12.66 -33.94
C LEU A 682 -40.37 -11.31 -34.49
N ASN A 683 -39.42 -11.32 -35.41
CA ASN A 683 -39.03 -10.12 -36.14
C ASN A 683 -39.99 -9.85 -37.33
N ASN A 684 -39.75 -8.77 -38.08
CA ASN A 684 -40.57 -8.40 -39.24
C ASN A 684 -40.42 -9.35 -40.44
N GLN A 685 -39.45 -10.26 -40.42
CA GLN A 685 -39.26 -11.33 -41.40
C GLN A 685 -39.94 -12.65 -41.00
N GLY A 686 -40.42 -12.77 -39.75
CA GLY A 686 -40.97 -14.00 -39.18
C GLY A 686 -39.95 -14.91 -38.48
N ASP A 687 -38.69 -14.49 -38.34
CA ASP A 687 -37.69 -15.23 -37.58
C ASP A 687 -37.94 -15.08 -36.07
N VAL A 688 -37.85 -16.18 -35.33
CA VAL A 688 -37.87 -16.16 -33.87
C VAL A 688 -36.49 -15.73 -33.36
N PHE A 689 -36.43 -14.63 -32.62
CA PHE A 689 -35.23 -14.16 -31.94
C PHE A 689 -35.51 -13.92 -30.45
N GLN A 690 -34.49 -14.08 -29.59
CA GLN A 690 -34.55 -13.56 -28.24
C GLN A 690 -33.94 -12.16 -28.22
N PRO A 691 -34.65 -11.12 -27.76
CA PRO A 691 -34.03 -9.83 -27.48
C PRO A 691 -32.84 -10.02 -26.54
N GLN A 692 -31.71 -9.39 -26.84
CA GLN A 692 -30.55 -9.45 -25.95
C GLN A 692 -30.89 -8.80 -24.60
N PHE A 693 -30.33 -9.33 -23.52
CA PHE A 693 -30.58 -8.81 -22.18
C PHE A 693 -29.74 -7.54 -21.96
N GLU A 694 -30.22 -6.41 -22.49
CA GLU A 694 -29.48 -5.13 -22.54
C GLU A 694 -29.31 -4.42 -21.18
N GLN A 695 -29.92 -4.91 -20.09
CA GLN A 695 -29.81 -4.27 -18.77
C GLN A 695 -28.63 -4.83 -17.96
N PRO A 696 -27.46 -4.16 -17.88
CA PRO A 696 -26.38 -4.58 -17.00
C PRO A 696 -26.85 -4.52 -15.54
N LEU A 697 -26.78 -5.64 -14.82
CA LEU A 697 -27.27 -5.65 -13.44
C LEU A 697 -26.41 -4.77 -12.54
N VAL A 698 -27.10 -4.21 -11.55
CA VAL A 698 -26.55 -3.34 -10.51
C VAL A 698 -25.42 -4.00 -9.68
N ARG A 699 -25.17 -5.31 -9.82
CA ARG A 699 -24.04 -6.04 -9.19
C ARG A 699 -23.02 -6.64 -10.16
N ASP A 700 -23.30 -6.68 -11.47
CA ASP A 700 -22.36 -7.19 -12.49
C ASP A 700 -21.17 -6.22 -12.70
N ASN A 701 -21.35 -4.94 -12.35
CA ASN A 701 -20.32 -3.89 -12.45
C ASN A 701 -19.25 -3.96 -11.33
N LYS A 702 -18.72 -5.15 -11.00
CA LYS A 702 -17.55 -5.27 -10.12
C LYS A 702 -16.28 -4.90 -10.88
N ILE A 703 -15.56 -3.89 -10.40
CA ILE A 703 -14.42 -3.32 -11.11
C ILE A 703 -13.03 -3.77 -10.60
N HIS A 704 -12.92 -4.23 -9.35
CA HIS A 704 -11.64 -4.54 -8.69
C HIS A 704 -11.39 -6.06 -8.55
N TRP A 705 -10.11 -6.45 -8.53
CA TRP A 705 -9.64 -7.83 -8.72
C TRP A 705 -9.34 -8.55 -7.39
N ASP A 706 -10.12 -8.26 -6.35
CA ASP A 706 -9.90 -8.71 -4.97
C ASP A 706 -10.58 -10.05 -4.61
N SER A 707 -11.04 -10.82 -5.60
CA SER A 707 -11.57 -12.18 -5.39
C SER A 707 -10.54 -13.11 -4.76
N LEU A 708 -10.98 -13.86 -3.76
CA LEU A 708 -10.25 -14.97 -3.13
C LEU A 708 -11.00 -16.30 -3.33
N GLN A 709 -12.03 -16.32 -4.18
CA GLN A 709 -12.82 -17.52 -4.51
C GLN A 709 -12.15 -18.31 -5.64
N ASN A 710 -12.56 -19.57 -5.83
CA ASN A 710 -12.02 -20.47 -6.87
C ASN A 710 -10.47 -20.60 -6.88
N LEU A 711 -9.84 -20.50 -5.71
CA LEU A 711 -8.40 -20.73 -5.55
C LEU A 711 -8.15 -22.22 -5.23
N PRO A 712 -7.10 -22.85 -5.80
CA PRO A 712 -6.72 -24.23 -5.48
C PRO A 712 -6.29 -24.37 -4.02
N SER A 713 -6.28 -25.59 -3.48
CA SER A 713 -5.81 -25.82 -2.11
C SER A 713 -4.28 -25.78 -2.01
N LEU A 714 -3.79 -25.65 -0.77
CA LEU A 714 -2.36 -25.68 -0.48
C LEU A 714 -1.72 -27.05 -0.81
N ALA A 715 -2.52 -28.12 -0.90
CA ALA A 715 -2.06 -29.44 -1.31
C ALA A 715 -1.94 -29.55 -2.85
N ASP A 716 -2.89 -28.96 -3.60
CA ASP A 716 -2.89 -29.02 -5.06
C ASP A 716 -1.64 -28.35 -5.66
N LEU A 717 -1.24 -27.21 -5.09
CA LEU A 717 -0.03 -26.47 -5.49
C LEU A 717 1.31 -27.15 -5.16
N VAL A 718 1.30 -28.29 -4.44
CA VAL A 718 2.50 -29.02 -3.97
C VAL A 718 2.54 -30.48 -4.44
N GLY A 719 1.38 -31.14 -4.53
CA GLY A 719 1.28 -32.58 -4.81
C GLY A 719 0.85 -32.93 -6.23
N ASN A 720 0.34 -31.97 -7.02
CA ASN A 720 -0.25 -32.26 -8.33
C ASN A 720 0.76 -32.14 -9.47
N ALA A 721 0.83 -33.15 -10.33
CA ALA A 721 1.66 -33.14 -11.55
C ALA A 721 1.26 -32.01 -12.53
N GLU A 722 0.00 -31.57 -12.53
CA GLU A 722 -0.44 -30.40 -13.28
C GLU A 722 0.08 -29.10 -12.67
N ALA A 723 0.12 -28.96 -11.34
CA ALA A 723 0.73 -27.81 -10.69
C ALA A 723 2.24 -27.72 -11.02
N ALA A 724 2.93 -28.85 -11.15
CA ALA A 724 4.32 -28.89 -11.65
C ALA A 724 4.46 -28.48 -13.14
N LYS A 725 3.38 -28.42 -13.94
CA LYS A 725 3.38 -27.76 -15.26
C LYS A 725 3.14 -26.25 -15.12
N LEU A 726 2.20 -25.83 -14.25
CA LEU A 726 1.93 -24.42 -13.98
C LEU A 726 3.17 -23.70 -13.41
N TRP A 727 3.86 -24.31 -12.44
CA TRP A 727 5.13 -23.82 -11.91
C TRP A 727 6.20 -23.66 -12.99
N ARG A 728 6.37 -24.62 -13.92
CA ARG A 728 7.31 -24.48 -15.05
C ARG A 728 6.97 -23.31 -15.97
N THR A 729 5.68 -23.04 -16.20
CA THR A 729 5.22 -21.87 -16.96
C THR A 729 5.53 -20.56 -16.23
N VAL A 730 5.32 -20.55 -14.91
CA VAL A 730 5.65 -19.43 -14.00
C VAL A 730 7.16 -19.17 -13.94
N ASP A 731 7.97 -20.21 -13.86
CA ASP A 731 9.43 -20.16 -13.88
C ASP A 731 9.92 -19.53 -15.21
N HIS A 732 9.35 -19.94 -16.34
CA HIS A 732 9.66 -19.36 -17.67
C HIS A 732 9.20 -17.90 -17.82
N GLN A 733 8.00 -17.57 -17.37
CA GLN A 733 7.50 -16.18 -17.35
C GLN A 733 8.40 -15.27 -16.47
N SER A 734 8.91 -15.79 -15.36
CA SER A 734 9.80 -15.06 -14.45
C SER A 734 11.18 -14.83 -15.06
N ASN A 735 11.76 -15.83 -15.73
CA ASN A 735 13.00 -15.67 -16.49
C ASN A 735 12.85 -14.64 -17.63
N ASN A 736 11.71 -14.63 -18.33
CA ASN A 736 11.40 -13.60 -19.32
C ASN A 736 11.30 -12.19 -18.68
N LEU A 737 10.80 -12.08 -17.45
CA LEU A 737 10.72 -10.82 -16.70
C LEU A 737 12.12 -10.30 -16.30
N ASP A 738 13.01 -11.20 -15.89
CA ASP A 738 14.41 -10.89 -15.59
C ASP A 738 15.21 -10.46 -16.82
N MET A 739 15.06 -11.19 -17.93
CA MET A 739 15.67 -10.77 -19.19
C MET A 739 15.19 -9.36 -19.59
N TYR A 740 13.92 -9.02 -19.32
CA TYR A 740 13.36 -7.70 -19.60
C TYR A 740 13.97 -6.60 -18.71
N THR A 741 14.05 -6.79 -17.38
CA THR A 741 14.63 -5.76 -16.49
C THR A 741 16.10 -5.50 -16.81
N ARG A 742 16.88 -6.56 -17.02
CA ARG A 742 18.32 -6.46 -17.34
C ARG A 742 18.58 -5.91 -18.75
N LEU A 743 17.73 -6.21 -19.74
CA LEU A 743 17.78 -5.57 -21.07
C LEU A 743 17.50 -4.07 -21.02
N VAL A 744 16.41 -3.66 -20.36
CA VAL A 744 16.04 -2.24 -20.24
C VAL A 744 17.10 -1.46 -19.47
N ARG A 745 17.74 -2.08 -18.46
CA ARG A 745 18.91 -1.51 -17.78
C ARG A 745 20.10 -1.35 -18.74
N ARG A 746 20.53 -2.40 -19.46
CA ARG A 746 21.71 -2.33 -20.35
C ARG A 746 21.55 -1.25 -21.43
N LEU A 747 20.38 -1.20 -22.08
CA LEU A 747 20.11 -0.21 -23.13
C LEU A 747 20.14 1.25 -22.61
N ARG A 748 19.97 1.49 -21.31
CA ARG A 748 20.11 2.81 -20.69
C ARG A 748 21.55 3.15 -20.29
N GLU A 749 22.38 2.13 -20.11
CA GLU A 749 23.82 2.29 -19.96
C GLU A 749 24.42 2.61 -21.35
N ASP A 750 24.11 1.83 -22.39
CA ASP A 750 24.49 2.11 -23.78
C ASP A 750 24.09 3.53 -24.24
N ASN A 751 22.82 3.94 -24.03
CA ASN A 751 22.34 5.27 -24.43
C ASN A 751 22.88 6.45 -23.58
N ARG A 752 23.68 6.20 -22.53
CA ARG A 752 24.40 7.27 -21.80
C ARG A 752 25.81 7.47 -22.34
N ASP A 753 26.46 6.38 -22.76
CA ASP A 753 27.85 6.40 -23.21
C ASP A 753 27.95 6.86 -24.68
N CYS A 754 26.91 6.63 -25.50
CA CYS A 754 26.86 7.02 -26.91
C CYS A 754 26.37 8.47 -27.15
N GLY A 755 27.20 9.47 -26.79
CA GLY A 755 26.91 10.90 -26.97
C GLY A 755 26.91 11.44 -28.41
N GLY A 756 26.27 10.76 -29.37
CA GLY A 756 26.24 11.13 -30.79
C GLY A 756 25.08 10.47 -31.54
N ASP A 757 25.31 9.30 -32.15
CA ASP A 757 24.41 8.65 -33.12
C ASP A 757 23.56 7.49 -32.57
N GLY A 758 23.43 7.36 -31.24
CA GLY A 758 22.60 6.33 -30.63
C GLY A 758 21.13 6.52 -31.01
N ARG A 759 20.53 5.59 -31.78
CA ARG A 759 19.08 5.61 -32.07
C ARG A 759 18.32 5.64 -30.73
N PRO A 760 17.54 6.69 -30.43
CA PRO A 760 16.87 6.79 -29.14
C PRO A 760 15.87 5.63 -29.02
N PHE A 761 16.14 4.69 -28.12
CA PHE A 761 15.16 3.65 -27.83
C PHE A 761 14.00 4.30 -27.07
N GLU A 762 12.86 4.44 -27.72
CA GLU A 762 11.61 4.88 -27.09
C GLU A 762 11.20 3.89 -26.00
N SER A 763 11.49 4.24 -24.74
CA SER A 763 11.08 3.45 -23.60
C SER A 763 9.54 3.43 -23.57
N THR A 764 8.94 2.25 -23.74
CA THR A 764 7.48 2.07 -23.63
C THR A 764 6.91 2.40 -22.24
N ARG A 765 7.79 2.70 -21.27
CA ARG A 765 7.44 3.27 -19.98
C ARG A 765 7.49 4.80 -20.01
N VAL A 766 6.32 5.42 -19.86
CA VAL A 766 6.09 6.88 -19.80
C VAL A 766 6.94 7.59 -18.73
N ASP A 767 7.33 6.88 -17.66
CA ASP A 767 8.17 7.41 -16.58
C ASP A 767 9.67 7.54 -16.91
N GLY A 768 10.17 6.88 -17.96
CA GLY A 768 11.60 6.82 -18.24
C GLY A 768 12.45 6.33 -17.05
N GLY A 769 11.93 5.47 -16.17
CA GLY A 769 12.58 4.89 -14.98
C GLY A 769 13.12 3.48 -15.20
N MET A 770 14.06 3.02 -14.36
CA MET A 770 14.50 1.61 -14.42
C MET A 770 13.36 0.71 -13.91
N PRO A 771 12.95 -0.33 -14.65
CA PRO A 771 11.87 -1.19 -14.20
C PRO A 771 12.34 -2.15 -13.11
N ASP A 772 11.53 -2.28 -12.06
CA ASP A 772 11.76 -3.17 -10.91
C ASP A 772 13.03 -2.83 -10.11
N HIS A 773 13.33 -1.54 -9.93
CA HIS A 773 14.60 -1.10 -9.34
C HIS A 773 14.44 0.05 -8.33
N ALA A 774 15.47 0.27 -7.50
CA ALA A 774 15.50 1.40 -6.57
C ALA A 774 15.57 2.78 -7.27
N GLU A 775 15.99 2.83 -8.54
CA GLU A 775 15.94 4.02 -9.41
C GLU A 775 14.67 4.06 -10.31
N GLU A 776 13.63 3.30 -9.98
CA GLU A 776 12.34 3.36 -10.69
C GLU A 776 11.67 4.73 -10.48
N ARG A 777 11.43 5.44 -11.58
CA ARG A 777 10.84 6.78 -11.57
C ARG A 777 9.33 6.67 -11.46
N GLN A 778 8.74 7.51 -10.61
CA GLN A 778 7.29 7.73 -10.59
C GLN A 778 6.85 8.40 -11.90
N PRO A 779 5.61 8.19 -12.35
CA PRO A 779 5.12 8.81 -13.57
C PRO A 779 5.02 10.32 -13.39
N PRO A 780 5.23 11.11 -14.47
CA PRO A 780 5.25 12.56 -14.38
C PRO A 780 3.92 13.11 -13.84
N ARG A 781 3.98 14.27 -13.17
CA ARG A 781 2.79 15.07 -12.83
C ARG A 781 2.16 15.61 -14.13
N MET A 782 1.34 14.78 -14.79
CA MET A 782 0.55 15.18 -15.96
C MET A 782 -0.30 16.40 -15.59
N ILE A 783 -0.14 17.50 -16.31
CA ILE A 783 -0.95 18.71 -16.13
C ILE A 783 -2.35 18.39 -16.69
N GLN A 784 -3.29 18.14 -15.78
CA GLN A 784 -4.67 17.77 -16.12
C GLN A 784 -5.66 18.61 -15.30
N GLU A 785 -6.93 18.60 -15.72
CA GLU A 785 -8.03 19.43 -15.22
C GLU A 785 -8.46 19.15 -13.75
N TYR A 786 -7.71 18.34 -13.00
CA TYR A 786 -8.08 17.85 -11.69
C TYR A 786 -6.93 17.93 -10.67
N LYS A 787 -7.29 18.10 -9.39
CA LYS A 787 -6.34 18.02 -8.27
C LYS A 787 -5.69 16.62 -8.19
N LEU A 788 -4.38 16.59 -8.06
CA LEU A 788 -3.59 15.37 -7.84
C LEU A 788 -3.58 14.97 -6.36
N SER A 789 -3.33 13.69 -6.10
CA SER A 789 -3.16 13.13 -4.75
C SER A 789 -2.04 13.83 -3.96
N ARG A 790 -2.16 13.76 -2.63
CA ARG A 790 -1.23 14.43 -1.72
C ARG A 790 0.06 13.64 -1.57
N SER A 791 1.17 14.36 -1.58
CA SER A 791 2.50 13.88 -1.21
C SER A 791 3.06 14.74 -0.09
N PHE A 792 4.15 14.32 0.54
CA PHE A 792 4.81 15.15 1.55
C PHE A 792 5.38 16.49 1.03
N SER A 793 5.48 16.73 -0.29
CA SER A 793 5.85 18.06 -0.81
C SER A 793 4.64 19.02 -0.90
N ASN A 794 3.48 18.55 -1.37
CA ASN A 794 2.31 19.41 -1.61
C ASN A 794 1.33 19.48 -0.42
N VAL A 795 1.46 18.60 0.59
CA VAL A 795 0.60 18.64 1.79
C VAL A 795 0.78 19.92 2.62
N VAL A 796 1.90 20.64 2.47
CA VAL A 796 2.13 21.95 3.12
C VAL A 796 1.06 22.97 2.72
N GLU A 797 0.72 23.07 1.44
CA GLU A 797 -0.29 24.02 0.93
C GLU A 797 -1.69 23.78 1.50
N LEU A 798 -1.92 22.57 2.02
CA LEU A 798 -3.11 22.21 2.78
C LEU A 798 -2.94 22.51 4.25
N GLU A 799 -1.85 22.04 4.88
CA GLU A 799 -1.60 22.20 6.32
C GLU A 799 -1.63 23.69 6.70
N THR A 800 -0.91 24.53 5.95
CA THR A 800 -0.96 25.99 6.07
C THR A 800 -2.37 26.53 5.90
N ARG A 801 -3.14 26.07 4.90
CA ARG A 801 -4.52 26.56 4.68
C ARG A 801 -5.47 26.14 5.82
N VAL A 802 -5.32 24.95 6.37
CA VAL A 802 -6.12 24.46 7.51
C VAL A 802 -5.72 25.23 8.78
N TYR A 803 -4.44 25.57 8.95
CA TYR A 803 -3.94 26.45 10.00
C TYR A 803 -4.49 27.89 9.87
N ASP A 804 -4.38 28.51 8.70
CA ASP A 804 -4.78 29.91 8.44
C ASP A 804 -6.29 30.13 8.61
N ASN A 805 -7.11 29.12 8.34
CA ASN A 805 -8.56 29.15 8.62
C ASN A 805 -8.89 28.82 10.10
N GLY A 806 -7.87 28.57 10.94
CA GLY A 806 -8.01 28.27 12.37
C GLY A 806 -8.50 26.86 12.69
N TRP A 807 -8.44 25.91 11.74
CA TRP A 807 -9.06 24.58 11.82
C TRP A 807 -8.17 23.47 12.43
N LEU A 808 -6.89 23.73 12.66
CA LEU A 808 -5.98 22.91 13.49
C LEU A 808 -6.09 23.33 14.97
#